data_AF-A0A925WQX2-F1
#
_entry.id   AF-A0A925WQX2-F1
#
_cell.length_a   1.000
_cell.length_b   1.000
_cell.length_c   1.000
_cell.angle_alpha   90.00
_cell.angle_beta   90.00
_cell.angle_gamma   90.00
#
_symmetry.space_group_name_H-M   'P 1'
#
loop_
_entity.id
_entity.type
_entity.pdbx_description
1 polymer ?
#
loop_
_entity_poly.entity_id
_entity_poly.type
_entity_poly.pdbx_seq_one_letter_code
_entity_poly.pdbx_strand_id
1 'polypeptide(L)'
;MIKPVATITVVPDMPEALARLTELAANLRWSWDDEIYMLFRRIDQDLWEKTYHNPVQMLGLVSQERLSQLVADPAFMAHYHRAIAEFDDYMQDTDTWYHQHHTTQRKPLLAYFSMEFGLTECLQTYSGGLGILSGDHLKSASDLGLPLVAVGLLYQEGYFQQYLNADGYQQENYPINDYSTQPVTLQRGPDGKPLKINVDLPGRKLYAQIWKVQVGRMPLYLLDTNVPENARQDDRNVTDRLYGGDKRQRIRQEILLGIGGIRALNAMGMHPDVCHMNEGHSAFLALERIRVEMERSKVTFSQARELTKSSNIFTTHTNVPAGLERFGYDLIDEHFTDYYRSMGLTRDQFIGLGRENMGDYELFSMAVLALNLSADSNGVAQLHGKVAREMWRWMYPQVPTSEVPLGAITNGIHIQTWISREMATLFDRYLDPEWRTQENNPALWQGADGIPDGELWRTHERRRERLVAFARKRLREQLTRRGVSQTEVEAADEALNPDTLTIGFARRFATYKRATLLFRDTARLVKLLNDSERPVQIIFAGKAHPHDEEGKAFIREIVHMARTPDLRHSIVFLENYDMQVARYLVQGVDVWLNTPRRPKEASGTSGMKVIYNGGLNCSILDGWWDEAYSPQVGWAIGNGEEYRDNQGEQQDQIESQALYNVLEQDIIPLFYDRGRDSLPRGWISKVKAGLKTLAPFFNTRRMVQEYAEQY
;
A
#
# COMPACT_ATOMS: atom_id res chain seq x y z
N MET A 1 7.91 -23.28 23.78
CA MET A 1 8.15 -23.65 22.37
C MET A 1 9.41 -24.49 22.28
N ILE A 2 9.29 -25.73 21.80
CA ILE A 2 10.44 -26.60 21.52
C ILE A 2 11.13 -26.04 20.28
N LYS A 3 12.39 -25.59 20.40
CA LYS A 3 13.18 -25.14 19.25
C LYS A 3 13.69 -26.39 18.51
N PRO A 4 13.37 -26.58 17.22
CA PRO A 4 13.80 -27.75 16.47
C PRO A 4 15.34 -27.81 16.40
N VAL A 5 15.89 -29.02 16.58
CA VAL A 5 17.35 -29.29 16.57
C VAL A 5 17.89 -29.33 15.12
N ALA A 6 17.01 -29.61 14.15
CA ALA A 6 17.22 -29.45 12.72
C ALA A 6 15.85 -29.41 12.01
N THR A 7 15.72 -28.59 10.96
CA THR A 7 14.54 -28.58 10.08
C THR A 7 14.95 -29.26 8.77
N ILE A 8 14.30 -30.37 8.43
CA ILE A 8 14.46 -31.03 7.12
C ILE A 8 13.24 -30.65 6.29
N THR A 9 13.44 -29.82 5.27
CA THR A 9 12.38 -29.47 4.31
C THR A 9 12.44 -30.47 3.16
N VAL A 10 11.47 -31.37 3.09
CA VAL A 10 11.28 -32.27 1.95
C VAL A 10 10.43 -31.53 0.92
N VAL A 11 11.03 -31.14 -0.19
CA VAL A 11 10.31 -30.54 -1.33
C VAL A 11 10.05 -31.61 -2.41
N PRO A 12 8.93 -31.55 -3.13
CA PRO A 12 8.68 -32.40 -4.30
C PRO A 12 9.80 -32.26 -5.35
N ASP A 13 10.06 -33.32 -6.10
CA ASP A 13 11.00 -33.28 -7.22
C ASP A 13 10.29 -32.64 -8.42
N MET A 14 10.67 -31.39 -8.72
CA MET A 14 10.02 -30.61 -9.77
C MET A 14 10.33 -31.25 -11.15
N PRO A 15 9.32 -31.72 -11.91
CA PRO A 15 9.58 -32.29 -13.23
C PRO A 15 10.27 -31.28 -14.13
N GLU A 16 11.23 -31.72 -14.96
CA GLU A 16 11.99 -30.86 -15.87
C GLU A 16 11.07 -30.01 -16.77
N ALA A 17 9.97 -30.61 -17.25
CA ALA A 17 8.95 -29.93 -18.06
C ALA A 17 8.24 -28.76 -17.35
N LEU A 18 8.28 -28.71 -16.01
CA LEU A 18 7.67 -27.68 -15.17
C LEU A 18 8.70 -26.86 -14.39
N ALA A 19 10.01 -27.03 -14.64
CA ALA A 19 11.09 -26.46 -13.83
C ALA A 19 10.96 -24.94 -13.63
N ARG A 20 10.50 -24.21 -14.66
CA ARG A 20 10.33 -22.75 -14.61
C ARG A 20 9.14 -22.26 -13.78
N LEU A 21 8.30 -23.14 -13.22
CA LEU A 21 7.32 -22.73 -12.21
C LEU A 21 8.01 -22.10 -10.99
N THR A 22 9.23 -22.54 -10.66
CA THR A 22 10.02 -21.97 -9.57
C THR A 22 10.46 -20.53 -9.87
N GLU A 23 10.81 -20.24 -11.12
CA GLU A 23 11.12 -18.89 -11.61
C GLU A 23 9.89 -17.98 -11.55
N LEU A 24 8.75 -18.46 -12.05
CA LEU A 24 7.48 -17.73 -11.97
C LEU A 24 7.09 -17.47 -10.52
N ALA A 25 7.31 -18.41 -9.60
CA ALA A 25 6.98 -18.25 -8.18
C ALA A 25 7.87 -17.22 -7.48
N ALA A 26 9.16 -17.14 -7.88
CA ALA A 26 10.14 -16.25 -7.27
C ALA A 26 10.06 -14.79 -7.76
N ASN A 27 9.39 -14.53 -8.89
CA ASN A 27 9.18 -13.18 -9.42
C ASN A 27 7.74 -12.72 -9.20
N LEU A 28 7.54 -11.67 -8.40
CA LEU A 28 6.21 -11.20 -7.99
C LEU A 28 5.29 -10.73 -9.12
N ARG A 29 5.74 -10.69 -10.37
CA ARG A 29 4.87 -10.43 -11.51
C ARG A 29 3.61 -11.29 -11.51
N TRP A 30 3.69 -12.54 -11.02
CA TRP A 30 2.52 -13.40 -10.85
C TRP A 30 1.37 -12.75 -10.08
N SER A 31 1.63 -11.74 -9.24
CA SER A 31 0.63 -11.11 -8.39
C SER A 31 -0.17 -10.01 -9.09
N TRP A 32 0.18 -9.63 -10.32
CA TRP A 32 -0.58 -8.68 -11.15
C TRP A 32 -0.70 -9.14 -12.62
N ASP A 33 -0.31 -10.37 -12.90
CA ASP A 33 -0.41 -11.02 -14.20
C ASP A 33 -1.46 -12.15 -14.10
N ASP A 34 -2.61 -11.93 -14.75
CA ASP A 34 -3.76 -12.83 -14.65
C ASP A 34 -3.45 -14.24 -15.20
N GLU A 35 -2.60 -14.35 -16.22
CA GLU A 35 -2.27 -15.63 -16.83
C GLU A 35 -1.41 -16.47 -15.88
N ILE A 36 -0.40 -15.87 -15.25
CA ILE A 36 0.44 -16.54 -14.25
C ILE A 36 -0.35 -16.83 -12.95
N TYR A 37 -1.18 -15.89 -12.48
CA TYR A 37 -2.04 -16.11 -11.31
C TYR A 37 -2.96 -17.33 -11.51
N MET A 38 -3.64 -17.38 -12.67
CA MET A 38 -4.53 -18.48 -13.00
C MET A 38 -3.78 -19.80 -13.20
N LEU A 39 -2.53 -19.76 -13.68
CA LEU A 39 -1.69 -20.94 -13.81
C LEU A 39 -1.47 -21.60 -12.45
N PHE A 40 -1.05 -20.82 -11.43
CA PHE A 40 -0.88 -21.34 -10.07
C PHE A 40 -2.20 -21.86 -9.50
N ARG A 41 -3.30 -21.11 -9.65
CA ARG A 41 -4.61 -21.57 -9.18
C ARG A 41 -5.08 -22.89 -9.83
N ARG A 42 -4.71 -23.15 -11.08
CA ARG A 42 -5.03 -24.41 -11.80
C ARG A 42 -4.21 -25.62 -11.34
N ILE A 43 -3.03 -25.40 -10.73
CA ILE A 43 -2.24 -26.49 -10.14
C ILE A 43 -3.08 -27.16 -9.06
N ASP A 44 -3.57 -26.40 -8.09
CA ASP A 44 -4.45 -26.87 -7.02
C ASP A 44 -5.15 -25.65 -6.37
N GLN A 45 -6.46 -25.53 -6.53
CA GLN A 45 -7.22 -24.37 -6.06
C GLN A 45 -7.30 -24.31 -4.53
N ASP A 46 -7.47 -25.45 -3.85
CA ASP A 46 -7.62 -25.48 -2.41
C ASP A 46 -6.28 -25.21 -1.72
N LEU A 47 -5.20 -25.74 -2.29
CA LEU A 47 -3.85 -25.45 -1.81
C LEU A 47 -3.50 -23.98 -2.02
N TRP A 48 -3.86 -23.38 -3.16
CA TRP A 48 -3.65 -21.96 -3.45
C TRP A 48 -4.27 -21.04 -2.39
N GLU A 49 -5.51 -21.32 -1.98
CA GLU A 49 -6.19 -20.59 -0.90
C GLU A 49 -5.54 -20.87 0.47
N LYS A 50 -5.17 -22.13 0.74
CA LYS A 50 -4.55 -22.56 2.01
C LYS A 50 -3.16 -21.95 2.23
N THR A 51 -2.37 -21.77 1.17
CA THR A 51 -1.06 -21.11 1.22
C THR A 51 -1.16 -19.59 1.12
N TYR A 52 -2.36 -19.03 1.24
CA TYR A 52 -2.61 -17.59 1.15
C TYR A 52 -1.99 -16.97 -0.11
N HIS A 53 -2.17 -17.65 -1.24
CA HIS A 53 -1.65 -17.26 -2.55
C HIS A 53 -0.13 -17.13 -2.61
N ASN A 54 0.59 -17.93 -1.81
CA ASN A 54 2.04 -18.03 -1.88
C ASN A 54 2.46 -19.16 -2.83
N PRO A 55 2.92 -18.86 -4.07
CA PRO A 55 3.30 -19.90 -5.01
C PRO A 55 4.55 -20.68 -4.58
N VAL A 56 5.48 -20.05 -3.85
CA VAL A 56 6.69 -20.73 -3.36
C VAL A 56 6.32 -21.81 -2.35
N GLN A 57 5.47 -21.45 -1.37
CA GLN A 57 4.96 -22.43 -0.40
C GLN A 57 4.09 -23.50 -1.07
N MET A 58 3.25 -23.12 -2.03
CA MET A 58 2.40 -24.04 -2.78
C MET A 58 3.22 -25.12 -3.51
N LEU A 59 4.27 -24.72 -4.22
CA LEU A 59 5.15 -25.66 -4.93
C LEU A 59 5.92 -26.57 -3.97
N GLY A 60 6.15 -26.13 -2.73
CA GLY A 60 6.71 -26.99 -1.67
C GLY A 60 5.72 -27.98 -1.07
N LEU A 61 4.41 -27.80 -1.27
CA LEU A 61 3.35 -28.62 -0.67
C LEU A 61 2.56 -29.48 -1.66
N VAL A 62 2.61 -29.15 -2.95
CA VAL A 62 1.92 -29.91 -4.00
C VAL A 62 2.45 -31.35 -4.07
N SER A 63 1.56 -32.33 -4.28
CA SER A 63 2.00 -33.73 -4.32
C SER A 63 2.74 -34.06 -5.63
N GLN A 64 3.69 -35.01 -5.56
CA GLN A 64 4.40 -35.48 -6.75
C GLN A 64 3.43 -36.05 -7.80
N GLU A 65 2.41 -36.78 -7.36
CA GLU A 65 1.37 -37.32 -8.22
C GLU A 65 0.67 -36.21 -9.01
N ARG A 66 0.32 -35.10 -8.33
CA ARG A 66 -0.32 -33.97 -8.97
C ARG A 66 0.58 -33.33 -10.01
N LEU A 67 1.87 -33.14 -9.72
CA LEU A 67 2.85 -32.64 -10.69
C LEU A 67 2.94 -33.55 -11.93
N SER A 68 2.99 -34.87 -11.74
CA SER A 68 2.99 -35.84 -12.86
C SER A 68 1.70 -35.78 -13.68
N GLN A 69 0.53 -35.60 -13.06
CA GLN A 69 -0.74 -35.41 -13.75
C GLN A 69 -0.74 -34.14 -14.60
N LEU A 70 -0.18 -33.03 -14.08
CA LEU A 70 -0.10 -31.75 -14.79
C LEU A 70 0.79 -31.84 -16.04
N VAL A 71 1.91 -32.55 -15.95
CA VAL A 71 2.78 -32.82 -17.12
C VAL A 71 2.03 -33.62 -18.20
N ALA A 72 1.16 -34.54 -17.78
CA ALA A 72 0.36 -35.35 -18.70
C ALA A 72 -0.90 -34.63 -19.24
N ASP A 73 -1.25 -33.44 -18.73
CA ASP A 73 -2.41 -32.65 -19.17
C ASP A 73 -2.01 -31.64 -20.26
N PRO A 74 -2.40 -31.86 -21.54
CA PRO A 74 -2.04 -30.96 -22.63
C PRO A 74 -2.63 -29.54 -22.47
N ALA A 75 -3.79 -29.40 -21.83
CA ALA A 75 -4.45 -28.10 -21.64
C ALA A 75 -3.79 -27.29 -20.52
N PHE A 76 -3.21 -27.96 -19.51
CA PHE A 76 -2.36 -27.29 -18.53
C PHE A 76 -1.03 -26.87 -19.17
N MET A 77 -0.36 -27.79 -19.87
CA MET A 77 0.93 -27.50 -20.50
C MET A 77 0.86 -26.36 -21.53
N ALA A 78 -0.22 -26.27 -22.32
CA ALA A 78 -0.43 -25.15 -23.23
C ALA A 78 -0.55 -23.79 -22.49
N HIS A 79 -1.25 -23.77 -21.35
CA HIS A 79 -1.35 -22.56 -20.51
C HIS A 79 -0.01 -22.23 -19.85
N TYR A 80 0.71 -23.23 -19.35
CA TYR A 80 2.06 -23.08 -18.81
C TYR A 80 3.01 -22.43 -19.84
N HIS A 81 3.04 -22.95 -21.07
CA HIS A 81 3.90 -22.41 -22.12
C HIS A 81 3.53 -20.98 -22.52
N ARG A 82 2.22 -20.65 -22.58
CA ARG A 82 1.78 -19.27 -22.83
C ARG A 82 2.22 -18.33 -21.71
N ALA A 83 1.99 -18.69 -20.46
CA ALA A 83 2.39 -17.88 -19.32
C ALA A 83 3.90 -17.65 -19.26
N ILE A 84 4.69 -18.66 -19.63
CA ILE A 84 6.15 -18.55 -19.76
C ILE A 84 6.55 -17.61 -20.90
N ALA A 85 5.92 -17.73 -22.07
CA ALA A 85 6.21 -16.86 -23.21
C ALA A 85 5.90 -15.39 -22.88
N GLU A 86 4.73 -15.10 -22.30
CA GLU A 86 4.35 -13.75 -21.87
C GLU A 86 5.25 -13.23 -20.74
N PHE A 87 5.72 -14.13 -19.87
CA PHE A 87 6.71 -13.80 -18.85
C PHE A 87 8.01 -13.34 -19.49
N ASP A 88 8.55 -14.14 -20.41
CA ASP A 88 9.79 -13.87 -21.13
C ASP A 88 9.71 -12.59 -21.96
N ASP A 89 8.63 -12.40 -22.72
CA ASP A 89 8.42 -11.23 -23.57
C ASP A 89 8.55 -9.94 -22.77
N TYR A 90 7.88 -9.85 -21.62
CA TYR A 90 8.02 -8.66 -20.78
C TYR A 90 9.38 -8.61 -20.08
N MET A 91 9.94 -9.70 -19.56
CA MET A 91 11.25 -9.61 -18.92
C MET A 91 12.37 -9.17 -19.90
N GLN A 92 12.23 -9.48 -21.18
CA GLN A 92 13.20 -9.19 -22.23
C GLN A 92 12.87 -7.95 -23.06
N ASP A 93 11.67 -7.38 -22.91
CA ASP A 93 11.24 -6.19 -23.65
C ASP A 93 12.23 -5.02 -23.45
N THR A 94 12.85 -4.62 -24.55
CA THR A 94 13.78 -3.50 -24.62
C THR A 94 13.12 -2.20 -25.04
N ASP A 95 11.88 -2.22 -25.51
CA ASP A 95 11.14 -1.06 -26.05
C ASP A 95 10.19 -0.44 -25.01
N THR A 96 10.60 -0.45 -23.75
CA THR A 96 9.87 0.17 -22.64
C THR A 96 9.77 1.70 -22.80
N TRP A 97 8.80 2.32 -22.11
CA TRP A 97 8.64 3.78 -22.11
C TRP A 97 9.95 4.51 -21.78
N TYR A 98 10.67 4.06 -20.75
CA TYR A 98 11.93 4.67 -20.35
C TYR A 98 12.97 4.62 -21.46
N HIS A 99 13.08 3.48 -22.16
CA HIS A 99 14.01 3.34 -23.30
C HIS A 99 13.63 4.26 -24.47
N GLN A 100 12.33 4.41 -24.75
CA GLN A 100 11.83 5.26 -25.84
C GLN A 100 12.05 6.76 -25.57
N HIS A 101 11.95 7.20 -24.31
CA HIS A 101 11.98 8.62 -23.94
C HIS A 101 13.34 9.08 -23.41
N HIS A 102 14.17 8.18 -22.89
CA HIS A 102 15.46 8.50 -22.29
C HIS A 102 16.59 7.71 -22.93
N THR A 103 17.20 8.31 -23.95
CA THR A 103 18.35 7.74 -24.70
C THR A 103 19.69 8.24 -24.18
N THR A 104 19.85 8.42 -22.87
CA THR A 104 21.13 8.89 -22.30
C THR A 104 22.22 7.84 -22.51
N GLN A 105 23.43 8.28 -22.87
CA GLN A 105 24.59 7.38 -23.08
C GLN A 105 24.92 6.56 -21.82
N ARG A 106 24.59 7.08 -20.63
CA ARG A 106 24.67 6.40 -19.34
C ARG A 106 23.28 6.31 -18.72
N LYS A 107 22.84 5.08 -18.39
CA LYS A 107 21.63 4.85 -17.60
C LYS A 107 21.94 5.18 -16.12
N PRO A 108 21.27 6.15 -15.49
CA PRO A 108 21.44 6.43 -14.08
C PRO A 108 20.90 5.26 -13.24
N LEU A 109 21.48 5.01 -12.08
CA LEU A 109 20.91 4.08 -11.11
C LEU A 109 20.03 4.85 -10.12
N LEU A 110 18.73 4.55 -10.08
CA LEU A 110 17.78 5.16 -9.16
C LEU A 110 17.58 4.23 -7.97
N ALA A 111 17.55 4.76 -6.75
CA ALA A 111 17.26 3.98 -5.55
C ALA A 111 16.07 4.52 -4.76
N TYR A 112 15.05 3.70 -4.58
CA TYR A 112 13.83 4.04 -3.86
C TYR A 112 13.82 3.39 -2.46
N PHE A 113 13.78 4.21 -1.42
CA PHE A 113 13.82 3.76 -0.04
C PHE A 113 12.46 3.92 0.62
N SER A 114 11.95 2.85 1.23
CA SER A 114 10.72 2.88 2.01
C SER A 114 10.80 1.93 3.20
N MET A 115 10.10 2.29 4.27
CA MET A 115 9.92 1.44 5.45
C MET A 115 8.97 0.27 5.16
N GLU A 116 8.07 0.41 4.18
CA GLU A 116 7.08 -0.62 3.84
C GLU A 116 6.86 -0.78 2.33
N PHE A 117 6.52 -2.01 1.92
CA PHE A 117 6.18 -2.39 0.55
C PHE A 117 5.01 -3.38 0.55
N GLY A 118 3.88 -2.94 0.00
CA GLY A 118 2.66 -3.72 -0.16
C GLY A 118 2.58 -4.33 -1.56
N LEU A 119 3.18 -5.51 -1.72
CA LEU A 119 3.36 -6.15 -3.03
C LEU A 119 2.32 -7.24 -3.29
N THR A 120 2.14 -8.12 -2.30
CA THR A 120 1.23 -9.26 -2.29
C THR A 120 0.91 -9.65 -0.84
N GLU A 121 -0.24 -10.27 -0.59
CA GLU A 121 -0.72 -10.67 0.73
C GLU A 121 0.17 -11.71 1.44
N CYS A 122 0.97 -12.48 0.71
CA CYS A 122 1.91 -13.46 1.30
C CYS A 122 3.23 -12.83 1.77
N LEU A 123 3.47 -11.55 1.46
CA LEU A 123 4.61 -10.77 1.96
C LEU A 123 4.12 -9.66 2.90
N GLN A 124 4.28 -9.88 4.21
CA GLN A 124 3.74 -9.01 5.25
C GLN A 124 4.67 -7.81 5.57
N THR A 125 5.23 -7.17 4.54
CA THR A 125 6.17 -6.04 4.65
C THR A 125 5.51 -4.67 4.60
N TYR A 126 4.21 -4.57 4.94
CA TYR A 126 3.46 -3.32 4.92
C TYR A 126 2.34 -3.26 5.96
N SER A 127 1.90 -2.05 6.28
CA SER A 127 0.84 -1.77 7.24
C SER A 127 -0.32 -0.96 6.64
N GLY A 128 -0.05 -0.06 5.69
CA GLY A 128 -1.01 0.93 5.24
C GLY A 128 -0.79 1.45 3.82
N GLY A 129 -1.34 2.64 3.57
CA GLY A 129 -1.36 3.26 2.24
C GLY A 129 0.01 3.63 1.69
N LEU A 130 0.98 3.95 2.55
CA LEU A 130 2.35 4.26 2.15
C LEU A 130 3.01 3.04 1.48
N GLY A 131 2.89 1.87 2.10
CA GLY A 131 3.45 0.63 1.58
C GLY A 131 2.74 0.16 0.32
N ILE A 132 1.40 0.29 0.24
CA ILE A 132 0.66 0.01 -0.99
C ILE A 132 1.16 0.91 -2.13
N LEU A 133 1.36 2.20 -1.88
CA LEU A 133 1.90 3.12 -2.87
C LEU A 133 3.32 2.71 -3.29
N SER A 134 4.20 2.38 -2.35
CA SER A 134 5.55 1.89 -2.68
C SER A 134 5.50 0.62 -3.53
N GLY A 135 4.59 -0.31 -3.25
CA GLY A 135 4.38 -1.51 -4.06
C GLY A 135 3.90 -1.20 -5.48
N ASP A 136 2.87 -0.36 -5.62
CA ASP A 136 2.35 0.05 -6.92
C ASP A 136 3.35 0.90 -7.71
N HIS A 137 4.16 1.72 -7.04
CA HIS A 137 5.28 2.45 -7.65
C HIS A 137 6.28 1.47 -8.26
N LEU A 138 6.74 0.45 -7.52
CA LEU A 138 7.70 -0.53 -8.05
C LEU A 138 7.14 -1.33 -9.23
N LYS A 139 5.84 -1.67 -9.20
CA LYS A 139 5.17 -2.34 -10.32
C LYS A 139 5.16 -1.45 -11.56
N SER A 140 4.73 -0.20 -11.45
CA SER A 140 4.78 0.73 -12.58
C SER A 140 6.20 1.08 -13.04
N ALA A 141 7.17 1.19 -12.13
CA ALA A 141 8.57 1.36 -12.50
C ALA A 141 9.10 0.15 -13.29
N SER A 142 8.66 -1.05 -12.91
CA SER A 142 8.92 -2.28 -13.66
C SER A 142 8.32 -2.20 -15.06
N ASP A 143 7.05 -1.85 -15.19
CA ASP A 143 6.35 -1.79 -16.48
C ASP A 143 6.92 -0.71 -17.42
N LEU A 144 7.32 0.42 -16.86
CA LEU A 144 7.94 1.54 -17.58
C LEU A 144 9.42 1.28 -17.92
N GLY A 145 10.06 0.27 -17.33
CA GLY A 145 11.46 -0.08 -17.58
C GLY A 145 12.48 0.86 -16.93
N LEU A 146 12.13 1.50 -15.81
CA LEU A 146 13.05 2.41 -15.11
C LEU A 146 14.30 1.65 -14.60
N PRO A 147 15.49 2.29 -14.58
CA PRO A 147 16.71 1.71 -14.01
C PRO A 147 16.70 1.88 -12.46
N LEU A 148 15.68 1.33 -11.82
CA LEU A 148 15.41 1.53 -10.39
C LEU A 148 15.67 0.27 -9.57
N VAL A 149 16.22 0.47 -8.38
CA VAL A 149 16.31 -0.55 -7.32
C VAL A 149 15.62 -0.03 -6.08
N ALA A 150 15.06 -0.93 -5.27
CA ALA A 150 14.37 -0.54 -4.06
C ALA A 150 15.08 -1.09 -2.82
N VAL A 151 14.96 -0.39 -1.70
CA VAL A 151 15.55 -0.79 -0.42
C VAL A 151 14.53 -0.67 0.71
N GLY A 152 14.44 -1.72 1.53
CA GLY A 152 13.58 -1.79 2.72
C GLY A 152 14.17 -2.72 3.80
N LEU A 153 13.34 -3.10 4.76
CA LEU A 153 13.67 -4.06 5.80
C LEU A 153 12.83 -5.34 5.64
N LEU A 154 13.41 -6.50 5.95
CA LEU A 154 12.69 -7.78 5.93
C LEU A 154 12.17 -8.08 7.34
N TYR A 155 10.86 -7.95 7.53
CA TYR A 155 10.24 -8.10 8.84
C TYR A 155 9.89 -9.57 9.15
N GLN A 156 10.50 -10.17 10.17
CA GLN A 156 10.25 -11.56 10.52
C GLN A 156 8.82 -11.80 11.01
N GLU A 157 8.22 -10.84 11.71
CA GLU A 157 6.83 -10.92 12.19
C GLU A 157 5.89 -9.99 11.40
N GLY A 158 6.42 -9.29 10.39
CA GLY A 158 5.66 -8.38 9.54
C GLY A 158 4.97 -7.25 10.30
N TYR A 159 3.79 -6.87 9.82
CA TYR A 159 2.78 -6.18 10.61
C TYR A 159 1.81 -7.20 11.22
N PHE A 160 1.02 -6.79 12.22
CA PHE A 160 0.16 -7.74 12.91
C PHE A 160 -1.01 -8.24 12.03
N GLN A 161 -1.39 -9.49 12.27
CA GLN A 161 -2.67 -10.04 11.85
C GLN A 161 -3.73 -9.69 12.89
N GLN A 162 -4.82 -9.07 12.44
CA GLN A 162 -5.90 -8.63 13.30
C GLN A 162 -6.84 -9.81 13.59
N TYR A 163 -7.30 -9.92 14.84
CA TYR A 163 -8.50 -10.66 15.17
C TYR A 163 -9.30 -9.90 16.23
N LEU A 164 -10.59 -10.15 16.34
CA LEU A 164 -11.41 -9.53 17.38
C LEU A 164 -11.72 -10.54 18.48
N ASN A 165 -11.64 -10.09 19.74
CA ASN A 165 -12.08 -10.90 20.87
C ASN A 165 -13.62 -10.96 20.94
N ALA A 166 -14.16 -11.64 21.97
CA ALA A 166 -15.62 -11.82 22.13
C ALA A 166 -16.40 -10.49 22.16
N ASP A 167 -15.81 -9.46 22.75
CA ASP A 167 -16.37 -8.11 22.86
C ASP A 167 -16.17 -7.26 21.59
N GLY A 168 -15.59 -7.82 20.52
CA GLY A 168 -15.36 -7.10 19.27
C GLY A 168 -14.17 -6.14 19.34
N TYR A 169 -13.39 -6.19 20.42
CA TYR A 169 -12.20 -5.37 20.58
C TYR A 169 -11.00 -6.02 19.86
N GLN A 170 -10.23 -5.19 19.16
CA GLN A 170 -9.09 -5.64 18.35
C GLN A 170 -7.99 -6.26 19.21
N GLN A 171 -7.41 -7.34 18.68
CA GLN A 171 -6.20 -7.97 19.17
C GLN A 171 -5.19 -8.15 18.03
N GLU A 172 -3.91 -8.20 18.41
CA GLU A 172 -2.79 -8.35 17.51
C GLU A 172 -2.18 -9.76 17.60
N ASN A 173 -2.00 -10.42 16.47
CA ASN A 173 -1.22 -11.65 16.34
C ASN A 173 0.00 -11.41 15.44
N TYR A 174 1.15 -11.95 15.82
CA TYR A 174 2.44 -11.76 15.13
C TYR A 174 3.01 -13.12 14.70
N PRO A 175 2.49 -13.72 13.61
CA PRO A 175 3.04 -14.97 13.11
C PRO A 175 4.46 -14.76 12.59
N ILE A 176 5.31 -15.78 12.76
CA ILE A 176 6.68 -15.77 12.26
C ILE A 176 6.67 -16.14 10.77
N ASN A 177 7.22 -15.27 9.94
CA ASN A 177 7.47 -15.50 8.53
C ASN A 177 8.64 -16.47 8.35
N ASP A 178 8.40 -17.56 7.63
CA ASP A 178 9.44 -18.47 7.18
C ASP A 178 9.92 -18.08 5.78
N TYR A 179 11.08 -17.42 5.73
CA TYR A 179 11.69 -16.96 4.49
C TYR A 179 12.02 -18.08 3.51
N SER A 180 12.15 -19.35 3.97
CA SER A 180 12.37 -20.48 3.07
C SER A 180 11.16 -20.80 2.18
N THR A 181 9.99 -20.31 2.57
CA THR A 181 8.71 -20.49 1.86
C THR A 181 8.23 -19.23 1.17
N GLN A 182 8.98 -18.13 1.23
CA GLN A 182 8.62 -16.85 0.63
C GLN A 182 9.41 -16.59 -0.65
N PRO A 183 8.92 -15.72 -1.55
CA PRO A 183 9.63 -15.30 -2.75
C PRO A 183 10.78 -14.31 -2.44
N VAL A 184 11.67 -14.72 -1.53
CA VAL A 184 12.87 -13.98 -1.12
C VAL A 184 14.11 -14.84 -1.40
N THR A 185 15.16 -14.22 -1.92
CA THR A 185 16.43 -14.91 -2.22
C THR A 185 17.58 -14.24 -1.50
N LEU A 186 18.29 -15.00 -0.66
CA LEU A 186 19.46 -14.52 0.07
C LEU A 186 20.59 -14.17 -0.91
N GLN A 187 21.07 -12.94 -0.85
CA GLN A 187 22.18 -12.49 -1.69
C GLN A 187 23.51 -13.03 -1.15
N ARG A 188 24.34 -13.52 -2.07
CA ARG A 188 25.61 -14.17 -1.76
C ARG A 188 26.74 -13.52 -2.53
N GLY A 189 27.92 -13.45 -1.90
CA GLY A 189 29.12 -12.95 -2.53
C GLY A 189 29.72 -13.98 -3.50
N PRO A 190 30.80 -13.60 -4.21
CA PRO A 190 31.52 -14.52 -5.11
C PRO A 190 32.03 -15.79 -4.43
N ASP A 191 32.21 -15.78 -3.10
CA ASP A 191 32.63 -16.92 -2.28
C ASP A 191 31.46 -17.84 -1.86
N GLY A 192 30.24 -17.56 -2.33
CA GLY A 192 29.03 -18.30 -1.99
C GLY A 192 28.48 -18.02 -0.59
N LYS A 193 29.12 -17.17 0.22
CA LYS A 193 28.64 -16.82 1.56
C LYS A 193 27.60 -15.71 1.49
N PRO A 194 26.66 -15.64 2.46
CA PRO A 194 25.70 -14.54 2.53
C PRO A 194 26.42 -13.18 2.56
N LEU A 195 26.00 -12.24 1.70
CA LEU A 195 26.46 -10.87 1.79
C LEU A 195 25.91 -10.24 3.08
N LYS A 196 26.81 -9.62 3.85
CA LYS A 196 26.48 -8.95 5.09
C LYS A 196 27.06 -7.55 5.13
N ILE A 197 26.30 -6.63 5.69
CA ILE A 197 26.73 -5.28 6.03
C ILE A 197 26.69 -5.08 7.53
N ASN A 198 27.29 -3.98 7.99
CA ASN A 198 27.17 -3.54 9.37
C ASN A 198 26.96 -2.03 9.44
N VAL A 199 26.22 -1.63 10.47
CA VAL A 199 26.09 -0.24 10.92
C VAL A 199 26.57 -0.14 12.37
N ASP A 200 27.08 1.01 12.73
CA ASP A 200 27.59 1.25 14.08
C ASP A 200 26.42 1.57 15.01
N LEU A 201 26.38 0.88 16.15
CA LEU A 201 25.48 1.12 17.27
C LEU A 201 26.32 1.48 18.51
N PRO A 202 25.70 2.00 19.59
CA PRO A 202 26.42 2.33 20.81
C PRO A 202 27.20 1.11 21.35
N GLY A 203 28.53 1.21 21.29
CA GLY A 203 29.48 0.21 21.78
C GLY A 203 29.57 -1.09 20.96
N ARG A 204 28.92 -1.22 19.79
CA ARG A 204 28.92 -2.46 19.00
C ARG A 204 28.53 -2.23 17.54
N LYS A 205 28.66 -3.28 16.73
CA LYS A 205 28.15 -3.30 15.35
C LYS A 205 26.85 -4.09 15.27
N LEU A 206 25.88 -3.56 14.54
CA LEU A 206 24.70 -4.28 14.11
C LEU A 206 24.94 -4.84 12.72
N TYR A 207 24.88 -6.15 12.57
CA TYR A 207 25.05 -6.83 11.29
C TYR A 207 23.69 -7.09 10.64
N ALA A 208 23.62 -6.99 9.33
CA ALA A 208 22.45 -7.42 8.56
C ALA A 208 22.87 -8.18 7.31
N GLN A 209 22.09 -9.20 6.96
CA GLN A 209 22.18 -9.89 5.68
C GLN A 209 21.20 -9.29 4.67
N ILE A 210 21.46 -9.50 3.38
CA ILE A 210 20.71 -8.88 2.30
C ILE A 210 19.86 -9.94 1.59
N TRP A 211 18.55 -9.72 1.54
CA TRP A 211 17.60 -10.51 0.77
C TRP A 211 17.12 -9.74 -0.45
N LYS A 212 16.76 -10.46 -1.50
CA LYS A 212 16.19 -9.89 -2.73
C LYS A 212 14.79 -10.44 -2.97
N VAL A 213 13.85 -9.55 -3.26
CA VAL A 213 12.56 -9.83 -3.86
C VAL A 213 12.60 -9.30 -5.30
N GLN A 214 12.20 -10.11 -6.28
CA GLN A 214 12.12 -9.66 -7.67
C GLN A 214 10.69 -9.18 -7.97
N VAL A 215 10.51 -7.90 -8.27
CA VAL A 215 9.21 -7.27 -8.59
C VAL A 215 9.19 -6.97 -10.09
N GLY A 216 8.80 -7.95 -10.91
CA GLY A 216 8.89 -7.84 -12.36
C GLY A 216 10.36 -7.68 -12.76
N ARG A 217 10.73 -6.54 -13.32
CA ARG A 217 12.09 -6.13 -13.66
C ARG A 217 12.84 -5.49 -12.49
N MET A 218 12.14 -4.96 -11.48
CA MET A 218 12.74 -4.20 -10.38
C MET A 218 13.21 -5.09 -9.22
N PRO A 219 14.49 -5.03 -8.81
CA PRO A 219 14.93 -5.71 -7.60
C PRO A 219 14.63 -4.86 -6.36
N LEU A 220 14.00 -5.48 -5.36
CA LEU A 220 13.83 -4.94 -4.01
C LEU A 220 14.77 -5.66 -3.05
N TYR A 221 15.67 -4.92 -2.41
CA TYR A 221 16.58 -5.44 -1.42
C TYR A 221 16.08 -5.16 0.00
N LEU A 222 16.00 -6.20 0.81
CA LEU A 222 15.49 -6.15 2.17
C LEU A 222 16.56 -6.58 3.15
N LEU A 223 16.78 -5.77 4.20
CA LEU A 223 17.80 -6.04 5.21
C LEU A 223 17.21 -6.80 6.39
N ASP A 224 17.95 -7.81 6.85
CA ASP A 224 17.55 -8.69 7.95
C ASP A 224 18.67 -8.78 9.00
N THR A 225 18.34 -8.43 10.24
CA THR A 225 19.25 -8.44 11.39
C THR A 225 19.21 -9.73 12.20
N ASN A 226 18.35 -10.69 11.87
CA ASN A 226 18.29 -11.97 12.56
C ASN A 226 19.43 -12.91 12.10
N VAL A 227 20.66 -12.51 12.44
CA VAL A 227 21.90 -13.23 12.12
C VAL A 227 22.67 -13.61 13.39
N PRO A 228 23.44 -14.71 13.38
CA PRO A 228 24.20 -15.16 14.54
C PRO A 228 25.17 -14.13 15.12
N GLU A 229 25.76 -13.26 14.29
CA GLU A 229 26.72 -12.22 14.69
C GLU A 229 26.13 -11.19 15.66
N ASN A 230 24.81 -10.99 15.61
CA ASN A 230 24.11 -10.14 16.57
C ASN A 230 23.86 -10.96 17.84
N ALA A 231 24.73 -10.84 18.84
CA ALA A 231 24.63 -11.62 20.07
C ALA A 231 23.42 -11.24 20.95
N ARG A 232 22.99 -9.98 20.90
CA ARG A 232 21.84 -9.49 21.67
C ARG A 232 20.54 -9.76 20.93
N GLN A 233 19.53 -10.21 21.65
CA GLN A 233 18.20 -10.43 21.08
C GLN A 233 17.63 -9.12 20.51
N ASP A 234 17.74 -8.01 21.24
CA ASP A 234 17.26 -6.70 20.78
C ASP A 234 17.87 -6.25 19.43
N ASP A 235 19.09 -6.70 19.11
CA ASP A 235 19.75 -6.40 17.84
C ASP A 235 19.17 -7.23 16.70
N ARG A 236 18.86 -8.51 16.96
CA ARG A 236 18.14 -9.37 16.00
C ARG A 236 16.71 -8.89 15.76
N ASN A 237 16.10 -8.34 16.81
CA ASN A 237 14.72 -7.89 16.78
C ASN A 237 14.52 -6.56 16.04
N VAL A 238 15.59 -5.87 15.63
CA VAL A 238 15.48 -4.63 14.85
C VAL A 238 14.62 -4.85 13.60
N THR A 239 14.68 -6.03 12.99
CA THR A 239 13.88 -6.42 11.83
C THR A 239 12.79 -7.44 12.16
N ASP A 240 12.25 -7.47 13.39
CA ASP A 240 11.10 -8.34 13.70
C ASP A 240 9.79 -7.72 13.19
N ARG A 241 9.43 -6.53 13.70
CA ARG A 241 8.12 -5.92 13.49
C ARG A 241 8.20 -4.59 12.76
N LEU A 242 7.32 -4.42 11.78
CA LEU A 242 7.06 -3.14 11.15
C LEU A 242 6.33 -2.21 12.14
N TYR A 243 6.87 -1.02 12.35
CA TYR A 243 6.38 -0.04 13.34
C TYR A 243 6.25 -0.60 14.77
N GLY A 244 7.02 -1.64 15.09
CA GLY A 244 7.09 -2.20 16.45
C GLY A 244 8.19 -1.55 17.29
N GLY A 245 8.19 -1.89 18.58
CA GLY A 245 9.21 -1.45 19.52
C GLY A 245 9.01 -0.05 20.07
N ASP A 246 10.00 0.41 20.84
CA ASP A 246 10.08 1.77 21.39
C ASP A 246 10.84 2.72 20.44
N LYS A 247 10.96 3.99 20.82
CA LYS A 247 11.71 5.00 20.04
C LYS A 247 13.16 4.61 19.76
N ARG A 248 13.77 3.82 20.64
CA ARG A 248 15.14 3.32 20.51
C ARG A 248 15.24 2.20 19.48
N GLN A 249 14.24 1.33 19.37
CA GLN A 249 14.16 0.37 18.27
C GLN A 249 13.87 1.07 16.94
N ARG A 250 12.98 2.08 16.93
CA ARG A 250 12.64 2.88 15.75
C ARG A 250 13.85 3.58 15.14
N ILE A 251 14.66 4.31 15.93
CA ILE A 251 15.87 4.96 15.39
C ILE A 251 16.87 3.94 14.82
N ARG A 252 16.99 2.75 15.42
CA ARG A 252 17.86 1.68 14.91
C ARG A 252 17.36 1.11 13.59
N GLN A 253 16.05 0.96 13.42
CA GLN A 253 15.44 0.59 12.14
C GLN A 253 15.74 1.64 11.07
N GLU A 254 15.60 2.93 11.38
CA GLU A 254 15.86 4.01 10.43
C GLU A 254 17.36 4.14 10.09
N ILE A 255 18.25 3.91 11.06
CA ILE A 255 19.71 3.81 10.81
C ILE A 255 19.99 2.65 9.85
N LEU A 256 19.42 1.47 10.11
CA LEU A 256 19.60 0.31 9.25
C LEU A 256 19.04 0.54 7.85
N LEU A 257 17.83 1.09 7.73
CA LEU A 257 17.19 1.40 6.45
C LEU A 257 18.02 2.42 5.65
N GLY A 258 18.35 3.55 6.28
CA GLY A 258 19.06 4.64 5.60
C GLY A 258 20.53 4.33 5.35
N ILE A 259 21.33 4.23 6.43
CA ILE A 259 22.77 4.00 6.36
C ILE A 259 23.06 2.57 5.87
N GLY A 260 22.42 1.58 6.51
CA GLY A 260 22.62 0.18 6.14
C GLY A 260 22.19 -0.14 4.70
N GLY A 261 21.13 0.52 4.21
CA GLY A 261 20.66 0.38 2.84
C GLY A 261 21.67 0.88 1.79
N ILE A 262 22.25 2.07 1.98
CA ILE A 262 23.33 2.56 1.10
C ILE A 262 24.55 1.64 1.16
N ARG A 263 24.93 1.16 2.35
CA ARG A 263 26.02 0.18 2.49
C ARG A 263 25.72 -1.14 1.80
N ALA A 264 24.46 -1.61 1.83
CA ALA A 264 24.03 -2.83 1.15
C ALA A 264 24.15 -2.70 -0.37
N LEU A 265 23.69 -1.59 -0.94
CA LEU A 265 23.85 -1.31 -2.37
C LEU A 265 25.34 -1.27 -2.76
N ASN A 266 26.17 -0.54 -2.00
CA ASN A 266 27.61 -0.48 -2.24
C ASN A 266 28.29 -1.86 -2.13
N ALA A 267 27.89 -2.70 -1.18
CA ALA A 267 28.43 -4.06 -1.01
C ALA A 267 28.09 -4.99 -2.19
N MET A 268 27.00 -4.69 -2.92
CA MET A 268 26.62 -5.36 -4.16
C MET A 268 27.19 -4.68 -5.42
N GLY A 269 28.05 -3.66 -5.28
CA GLY A 269 28.63 -2.92 -6.40
C GLY A 269 27.67 -1.94 -7.08
N MET A 270 26.55 -1.61 -6.43
CA MET A 270 25.56 -0.65 -6.91
C MET A 270 25.78 0.71 -6.25
N HIS A 271 25.95 1.75 -7.06
CA HIS A 271 26.15 3.13 -6.60
C HIS A 271 25.05 4.02 -7.18
N PRO A 272 23.97 4.29 -6.41
CA PRO A 272 22.85 5.08 -6.90
C PRO A 272 23.27 6.50 -7.27
N ASP A 273 22.85 6.94 -8.45
CA ASP A 273 22.98 8.33 -8.88
C ASP A 273 21.92 9.18 -8.15
N VAL A 274 20.67 8.70 -8.07
CA VAL A 274 19.55 9.38 -7.39
C VAL A 274 18.99 8.50 -6.26
N CYS A 275 18.63 9.09 -5.13
CA CYS A 275 17.93 8.41 -4.03
C CYS A 275 16.63 9.11 -3.69
N HIS A 276 15.54 8.34 -3.66
CA HIS A 276 14.21 8.80 -3.30
C HIS A 276 13.85 8.29 -1.90
N MET A 277 13.63 9.24 -0.99
CA MET A 277 13.16 9.01 0.37
C MET A 277 11.63 9.09 0.40
N ASN A 278 10.98 7.95 0.61
CA ASN A 278 9.54 7.88 0.78
C ASN A 278 9.19 8.05 2.27
N GLU A 279 8.81 9.27 2.67
CA GLU A 279 8.68 9.73 4.05
C GLU A 279 10.03 9.79 4.82
N GLY A 280 10.05 10.46 5.98
CA GLY A 280 11.27 10.75 6.73
C GLY A 280 12.03 9.52 7.25
N HIS A 281 11.44 8.32 7.23
CA HIS A 281 12.02 7.10 7.82
C HIS A 281 13.38 6.70 7.25
N SER A 282 13.66 7.06 6.01
CA SER A 282 14.93 6.74 5.35
C SER A 282 15.90 7.92 5.31
N ALA A 283 15.62 9.03 6.00
CA ALA A 283 16.39 10.28 5.85
C ALA A 283 17.88 10.16 6.22
N PHE A 284 18.24 9.18 7.07
CA PHE A 284 19.64 8.89 7.37
C PHE A 284 20.45 8.38 6.15
N LEU A 285 19.80 7.95 5.05
CA LEU A 285 20.51 7.62 3.81
C LEU A 285 21.31 8.81 3.28
N ALA A 286 20.78 10.03 3.43
CA ALA A 286 21.44 11.23 2.95
C ALA A 286 22.76 11.48 3.70
N LEU A 287 22.81 11.14 5.00
CA LEU A 287 24.03 11.23 5.78
C LEU A 287 25.10 10.22 5.33
N GLU A 288 24.72 8.98 4.99
CA GLU A 288 25.67 7.98 4.49
C GLU A 288 26.16 8.36 3.09
N ARG A 289 25.29 8.91 2.23
CA ARG A 289 25.72 9.45 0.92
C ARG A 289 26.77 10.54 1.08
N ILE A 290 26.57 11.48 2.01
CA ILE A 290 27.56 12.52 2.32
C ILE A 290 28.87 11.90 2.79
N ARG A 291 28.82 10.98 3.76
CA ARG A 291 30.00 10.29 4.30
C ARG A 291 30.80 9.57 3.20
N VAL A 292 30.12 8.81 2.34
CA VAL A 292 30.72 8.10 1.21
C VAL A 292 31.33 9.08 0.21
N GLU A 293 30.66 10.20 -0.08
CA GLU A 293 31.18 11.21 -1.00
C GLU A 293 32.43 11.93 -0.46
N MET A 294 32.45 12.24 0.84
CA MET A 294 33.64 12.77 1.51
C MET A 294 34.83 11.82 1.36
N GLU A 295 34.61 10.51 1.56
CA GLU A 295 35.65 9.50 1.43
C GLU A 295 36.14 9.32 -0.01
N ARG A 296 35.20 9.30 -0.96
CA ARG A 296 35.46 9.10 -2.39
C ARG A 296 36.20 10.28 -3.03
N SER A 297 35.70 11.49 -2.78
CA SER A 297 36.17 12.70 -3.46
C SER A 297 37.15 13.52 -2.61
N LYS A 298 37.41 13.11 -1.36
CA LYS A 298 38.32 13.80 -0.41
C LYS A 298 37.95 15.26 -0.18
N VAL A 299 36.65 15.52 -0.06
CA VAL A 299 36.08 16.86 0.15
C VAL A 299 35.53 17.03 1.57
N THR A 300 35.28 18.28 1.96
CA THR A 300 34.65 18.61 3.25
C THR A 300 33.18 18.19 3.30
N PHE A 301 32.60 18.11 4.51
CA PHE A 301 31.17 17.85 4.70
C PHE A 301 30.30 18.81 3.90
N SER A 302 30.59 20.12 3.94
CA SER A 302 29.79 21.12 3.24
C SER A 302 29.81 20.91 1.72
N GLN A 303 30.97 20.57 1.15
CA GLN A 303 31.09 20.27 -0.27
C GLN A 303 30.36 18.98 -0.65
N ALA A 304 30.54 17.90 0.11
CA ALA A 304 29.85 16.62 -0.11
C ALA A 304 28.33 16.74 0.06
N ARG A 305 27.86 17.56 1.01
CA ARG A 305 26.46 17.87 1.20
C ARG A 305 25.86 18.51 -0.05
N GLU A 306 26.48 19.54 -0.61
CA GLU A 306 25.96 20.18 -1.83
C GLU A 306 25.96 19.22 -3.03
N LEU A 307 26.99 18.37 -3.17
CA LEU A 307 27.08 17.36 -4.24
C LEU A 307 25.99 16.28 -4.14
N THR A 308 25.64 15.85 -2.93
CA THR A 308 24.67 14.76 -2.71
C THR A 308 23.24 15.28 -2.63
N LYS A 309 23.03 16.50 -2.13
CA LYS A 309 21.70 17.13 -2.01
C LYS A 309 20.99 17.22 -3.36
N SER A 310 21.70 17.57 -4.42
CA SER A 310 21.17 17.67 -5.80
C SER A 310 20.62 16.36 -6.39
N SER A 311 20.81 15.24 -5.70
CA SER A 311 20.40 13.91 -6.17
C SER A 311 19.57 13.15 -5.14
N ASN A 312 19.03 13.86 -4.16
CA ASN A 312 18.10 13.34 -3.16
C ASN A 312 16.71 13.95 -3.39
N ILE A 313 15.71 13.08 -3.46
CA ILE A 313 14.29 13.43 -3.59
C ILE A 313 13.58 13.03 -2.30
N PHE A 314 12.75 13.92 -1.75
CA PHE A 314 11.94 13.64 -0.56
C PHE A 314 10.44 13.79 -0.82
N THR A 315 9.68 12.71 -0.62
CA THR A 315 8.22 12.78 -0.62
C THR A 315 7.69 12.72 0.81
N THR A 316 6.87 13.70 1.19
CA THR A 316 6.14 13.70 2.47
C THR A 316 4.69 13.23 2.26
N HIS A 317 4.18 12.44 3.20
CA HIS A 317 2.79 11.96 3.22
C HIS A 317 2.01 12.47 4.44
N THR A 318 2.65 13.30 5.26
CA THR A 318 2.15 13.68 6.58
C THR A 318 1.52 15.07 6.57
N ASN A 319 0.22 15.15 6.85
CA ASN A 319 -0.54 16.41 6.89
C ASN A 319 -0.55 17.10 8.26
N VAL A 320 -0.09 16.43 9.32
CA VAL A 320 -0.18 16.95 10.69
C VAL A 320 1.17 16.83 11.41
N PRO A 321 1.63 17.86 12.13
CA PRO A 321 2.93 17.81 12.82
C PRO A 321 3.07 16.62 13.75
N ALA A 322 2.00 16.19 14.43
CA ALA A 322 2.00 15.03 15.32
C ALA A 322 2.33 13.68 14.63
N GLY A 323 2.18 13.59 13.31
CA GLY A 323 2.50 12.39 12.53
C GLY A 323 3.97 12.27 12.14
N LEU A 324 4.76 13.34 12.29
CA LEU A 324 6.16 13.36 11.87
C LEU A 324 7.04 12.61 12.87
N GLU A 325 7.95 11.78 12.36
CA GLU A 325 8.91 11.04 13.18
C GLU A 325 9.96 12.00 13.77
N ARG A 326 10.12 11.90 15.10
CA ARG A 326 11.06 12.68 15.90
C ARG A 326 11.76 11.81 16.92
N PHE A 327 13.02 12.13 17.16
CA PHE A 327 13.84 11.54 18.22
C PHE A 327 14.35 12.63 19.17
N GLY A 328 14.47 12.30 20.46
CA GLY A 328 15.14 13.18 21.41
C GLY A 328 16.62 13.31 21.07
N TYR A 329 17.22 14.45 21.39
CA TYR A 329 18.66 14.66 21.17
C TYR A 329 19.53 13.66 21.94
N ASP A 330 19.05 13.13 23.06
CA ASP A 330 19.71 12.06 23.80
C ASP A 330 19.89 10.79 22.94
N LEU A 331 18.85 10.38 22.20
CA LEU A 331 18.94 9.23 21.29
C LEU A 331 19.83 9.51 20.09
N ILE A 332 19.83 10.74 19.59
CA ILE A 332 20.72 11.16 18.50
C ILE A 332 22.17 11.12 18.98
N ASP A 333 22.48 11.72 20.12
CA ASP A 333 23.81 11.71 20.70
C ASP A 333 24.31 10.30 20.94
N GLU A 334 23.44 9.44 21.49
CA GLU A 334 23.77 8.05 21.76
C GLU A 334 24.24 7.32 20.50
N HIS A 335 23.55 7.49 19.36
CA HIS A 335 23.81 6.73 18.14
C HIS A 335 24.79 7.41 17.17
N PHE A 336 24.88 8.75 17.18
CA PHE A 336 25.57 9.50 16.14
C PHE A 336 26.82 10.25 16.61
N THR A 337 27.19 10.23 17.91
CA THR A 337 28.36 10.96 18.43
C THR A 337 29.64 10.72 17.63
N ASP A 338 30.01 9.46 17.46
CA ASP A 338 31.22 9.12 16.71
C ASP A 338 31.03 9.31 15.20
N TYR A 339 29.80 9.10 14.72
CA TYR A 339 29.44 9.25 13.31
C TYR A 339 29.63 10.69 12.83
N TYR A 340 29.04 11.70 13.51
CA TYR A 340 29.20 13.10 13.09
C TYR A 340 30.61 13.63 13.33
N ARG A 341 31.32 13.14 14.37
CA ARG A 341 32.75 13.47 14.57
C ARG A 341 33.62 12.96 13.42
N SER A 342 33.32 11.76 12.89
CA SER A 342 34.03 11.22 11.73
C SER A 342 33.82 12.06 10.46
N MET A 343 32.71 12.79 10.37
CA MET A 343 32.44 13.77 9.30
C MET A 343 32.98 15.17 9.61
N GLY A 344 33.70 15.37 10.71
CA GLY A 344 34.28 16.65 11.10
C GLY A 344 33.26 17.68 11.62
N LEU A 345 32.08 17.23 12.07
CA LEU A 345 31.03 18.10 12.59
C LEU A 345 31.09 18.21 14.12
N THR A 346 30.68 19.37 14.63
CA THR A 346 30.29 19.51 16.04
C THR A 346 28.89 18.94 16.26
N ARG A 347 28.55 18.64 17.53
CA ARG A 347 27.20 18.22 17.92
C ARG A 347 26.13 19.20 17.45
N ASP A 348 26.35 20.49 17.65
CA ASP A 348 25.39 21.54 17.29
C ASP A 348 25.17 21.62 15.77
N GLN A 349 26.25 21.50 14.98
CA GLN A 349 26.15 21.42 13.52
C GLN A 349 25.32 20.22 13.05
N PHE A 350 25.53 19.04 13.67
CA PHE A 350 24.77 17.84 13.31
C PHE A 350 23.29 17.95 13.71
N ILE A 351 23.01 18.37 14.95
CA ILE A 351 21.63 18.60 15.42
C ILE A 351 20.93 19.63 14.55
N GLY A 352 21.64 20.67 14.11
CA GLY A 352 21.12 21.69 13.19
C GLY A 352 20.56 21.14 11.87
N LEU A 353 20.99 19.94 11.43
CA LEU A 353 20.46 19.31 10.21
C LEU A 353 19.00 18.86 10.37
N GLY A 354 18.58 18.47 11.58
CA GLY A 354 17.23 17.98 11.88
C GLY A 354 16.47 18.83 12.90
N ARG A 355 17.00 20.00 13.30
CA ARG A 355 16.41 20.84 14.34
C ARG A 355 15.06 21.41 13.88
N GLU A 356 14.02 21.12 14.63
CA GLU A 356 12.68 21.71 14.43
C GLU A 356 12.46 22.87 15.39
N ASN A 357 12.06 24.04 14.87
CA ASN A 357 11.91 25.25 15.67
C ASN A 357 10.44 25.50 16.03
N MET A 358 9.84 24.59 16.81
CA MET A 358 8.41 24.60 17.18
C MET A 358 8.20 24.52 18.70
N GLY A 359 8.95 25.34 19.47
CA GLY A 359 8.80 25.47 20.92
C GLY A 359 10.02 25.00 21.72
N ASP A 360 9.81 24.62 22.98
CA ASP A 360 10.87 24.36 23.96
C ASP A 360 11.42 22.91 23.94
N TYR A 361 10.97 22.07 23.01
CA TYR A 361 11.37 20.66 22.95
C TYR A 361 12.61 20.45 22.08
N GLU A 362 13.63 19.83 22.66
CA GLU A 362 14.87 19.40 22.01
C GLU A 362 14.67 18.13 21.17
N LEU A 363 14.02 18.25 20.01
CA LEU A 363 13.69 17.15 19.10
C LEU A 363 14.41 17.26 17.76
N PHE A 364 14.91 16.12 17.29
CA PHE A 364 15.46 15.92 15.96
C PHE A 364 14.39 15.34 15.04
N SER A 365 13.98 16.13 14.06
CA SER A 365 12.92 15.81 13.10
C SER A 365 13.50 15.20 11.83
N MET A 366 13.02 14.01 11.51
CA MET A 366 13.48 13.27 10.33
C MET A 366 13.00 13.92 9.02
N ALA A 367 11.84 14.56 9.04
CA ALA A 367 11.35 15.32 7.89
C ALA A 367 12.18 16.59 7.65
N VAL A 368 12.59 17.30 8.72
CA VAL A 368 13.52 18.44 8.60
C VAL A 368 14.87 17.99 8.05
N LEU A 369 15.39 16.86 8.53
CA LEU A 369 16.62 16.26 7.98
C LEU A 369 16.48 15.98 6.49
N ALA A 370 15.40 15.33 6.08
CA ALA A 370 15.14 15.00 4.67
C ALA A 370 15.03 16.25 3.80
N LEU A 371 14.27 17.27 4.23
CA LEU A 371 14.11 18.54 3.52
C LEU A 371 15.45 19.29 3.39
N ASN A 372 16.26 19.35 4.46
CA ASN A 372 17.54 20.05 4.45
C ASN A 372 18.59 19.39 3.53
N LEU A 373 18.45 18.09 3.28
CA LEU A 373 19.39 17.25 2.53
C LEU A 373 18.83 16.77 1.17
N SER A 374 17.70 17.30 0.74
CA SER A 374 17.12 17.06 -0.59
C SER A 374 17.10 18.35 -1.41
N ALA A 375 17.32 18.24 -2.71
CA ALA A 375 17.11 19.35 -3.63
C ALA A 375 15.62 19.49 -3.96
N ASP A 376 14.96 18.35 -4.16
CA ASP A 376 13.58 18.31 -4.57
C ASP A 376 12.71 17.63 -3.52
N SER A 377 11.53 18.20 -3.30
CA SER A 377 10.56 17.64 -2.38
C SER A 377 9.13 17.84 -2.86
N ASN A 378 8.26 16.90 -2.51
CA ASN A 378 6.88 16.92 -3.00
C ASN A 378 5.88 16.36 -1.97
N GLY A 379 4.65 16.90 -2.04
CA GLY A 379 3.46 16.28 -1.50
C GLY A 379 2.78 15.35 -2.52
N VAL A 380 1.73 14.66 -2.06
CA VAL A 380 1.09 13.53 -2.75
C VAL A 380 -0.31 13.77 -3.32
N ALA A 381 -0.75 15.03 -3.29
CA ALA A 381 -1.96 15.57 -3.93
C ALA A 381 -1.85 17.11 -3.96
N GLN A 382 -2.64 17.80 -4.79
CA GLN A 382 -2.57 19.25 -4.95
C GLN A 382 -2.91 19.99 -3.65
N LEU A 383 -4.01 19.59 -2.98
CA LEU A 383 -4.39 20.16 -1.68
C LEU A 383 -3.31 19.90 -0.63
N HIS A 384 -2.75 18.70 -0.61
CA HIS A 384 -1.67 18.38 0.32
C HIS A 384 -0.39 19.18 0.04
N GLY A 385 -0.05 19.44 -1.23
CA GLY A 385 1.07 20.34 -1.56
C GLY A 385 0.88 21.74 -0.96
N LYS A 386 -0.34 22.28 -0.99
CA LYS A 386 -0.67 23.55 -0.33
C LYS A 386 -0.48 23.46 1.20
N VAL A 387 -1.06 22.44 1.83
CA VAL A 387 -0.95 22.22 3.29
C VAL A 387 0.50 22.02 3.73
N ALA A 388 1.28 21.25 2.97
CA ALA A 388 2.70 21.01 3.26
C ALA A 388 3.52 22.31 3.16
N ARG A 389 3.30 23.13 2.13
CA ARG A 389 3.97 24.44 2.01
C ARG A 389 3.66 25.37 3.18
N GLU A 390 2.41 25.38 3.66
CA GLU A 390 2.02 26.12 4.86
C GLU A 390 2.72 25.57 6.11
N MET A 391 2.73 24.25 6.29
CA MET A 391 3.37 23.57 7.43
C MET A 391 4.88 23.83 7.49
N TRP A 392 5.55 23.88 6.34
CA TRP A 392 7.01 24.02 6.25
C TRP A 392 7.49 25.46 6.01
N ARG A 393 6.58 26.44 5.95
CA ARG A 393 6.92 27.85 5.72
C ARG A 393 8.01 28.38 6.66
N TRP A 394 8.01 27.94 7.91
CA TRP A 394 8.97 28.40 8.92
C TRP A 394 10.43 28.06 8.56
N MET A 395 10.67 27.02 7.74
CA MET A 395 12.00 26.68 7.22
C MET A 395 12.46 27.66 6.13
N TYR A 396 11.54 28.40 5.52
CA TYR A 396 11.77 29.32 4.42
C TYR A 396 11.20 30.71 4.73
N PRO A 397 11.68 31.39 5.80
CA PRO A 397 11.05 32.61 6.33
C PRO A 397 11.03 33.79 5.34
N GLN A 398 11.93 33.78 4.35
CA GLN A 398 12.03 34.82 3.32
C GLN A 398 11.29 34.46 2.02
N VAL A 399 10.69 33.27 1.95
CA VAL A 399 10.01 32.77 0.75
C VAL A 399 8.49 32.87 0.98
N PRO A 400 7.71 33.44 0.04
CA PRO A 400 6.26 33.37 0.10
C PRO A 400 5.79 31.91 0.19
N THR A 401 4.70 31.64 0.92
CA THR A 401 4.20 30.25 1.10
C THR A 401 3.98 29.52 -0.24
N SER A 402 3.53 30.24 -1.28
CA SER A 402 3.31 29.67 -2.62
C SER A 402 4.58 29.23 -3.34
N GLU A 403 5.74 29.77 -2.94
CA GLU A 403 7.06 29.53 -3.56
C GLU A 403 7.96 28.64 -2.69
N VAL A 404 7.48 28.19 -1.52
CA VAL A 404 8.17 27.16 -0.73
C VAL A 404 8.44 25.96 -1.67
N PRO A 405 9.70 25.47 -1.77
CA PRO A 405 10.13 24.49 -2.79
C PRO A 405 9.65 23.07 -2.49
N LEU A 406 8.33 22.92 -2.43
CA LEU A 406 7.58 21.71 -2.17
C LEU A 406 6.49 21.60 -3.25
N GLY A 407 6.77 20.75 -4.23
CA GLY A 407 5.85 20.43 -5.33
C GLY A 407 4.71 19.51 -4.89
N ALA A 408 3.94 19.01 -5.85
CA ALA A 408 2.90 18.01 -5.62
C ALA A 408 2.80 17.07 -6.82
N ILE A 409 3.00 15.78 -6.57
CA ILE A 409 2.71 14.70 -7.52
C ILE A 409 1.54 13.94 -6.94
N THR A 410 0.39 13.96 -7.62
CA THR A 410 -0.79 13.23 -7.14
C THR A 410 -0.53 11.73 -7.21
N ASN A 411 -0.80 11.00 -6.13
CA ASN A 411 -0.68 9.55 -6.13
C ASN A 411 -1.58 8.88 -7.19
N GLY A 412 -1.21 7.65 -7.55
CA GLY A 412 -2.03 6.76 -8.37
C GLY A 412 -2.08 5.35 -7.80
N ILE A 413 -2.68 4.44 -8.56
CA ILE A 413 -2.66 2.99 -8.27
C ILE A 413 -2.21 2.21 -9.49
N HIS A 414 -1.60 1.04 -9.28
CA HIS A 414 -1.22 0.17 -10.38
C HIS A 414 -2.44 -0.60 -10.85
N ILE A 415 -2.99 -0.27 -12.03
CA ILE A 415 -4.31 -0.74 -12.47
C ILE A 415 -4.38 -2.27 -12.46
N GLN A 416 -3.36 -2.94 -13.01
CA GLN A 416 -3.35 -4.40 -13.12
C GLN A 416 -3.30 -5.11 -11.76
N THR A 417 -2.86 -4.45 -10.67
CA THR A 417 -2.96 -5.02 -9.31
C THR A 417 -4.42 -5.10 -8.82
N TRP A 418 -5.24 -4.11 -9.20
CA TRP A 418 -6.50 -3.83 -8.50
C TRP A 418 -7.75 -4.07 -9.35
N ILE A 419 -7.62 -4.05 -10.67
CA ILE A 419 -8.72 -4.36 -11.58
C ILE A 419 -9.14 -5.82 -11.43
N SER A 420 -10.45 -6.07 -11.50
CA SER A 420 -10.97 -7.44 -11.59
C SER A 420 -10.77 -8.00 -13.00
N ARG A 421 -10.49 -9.30 -13.09
CA ARG A 421 -10.37 -10.01 -14.38
C ARG A 421 -11.58 -9.78 -15.29
N GLU A 422 -12.78 -9.72 -14.72
CA GLU A 422 -14.00 -9.49 -15.48
C GLU A 422 -14.05 -8.08 -16.10
N MET A 423 -13.62 -7.05 -15.38
CA MET A 423 -13.48 -5.71 -15.96
C MET A 423 -12.36 -5.65 -16.98
N ALA A 424 -11.21 -6.27 -16.70
CA ALA A 424 -10.09 -6.29 -17.63
C ALA A 424 -10.51 -6.95 -18.96
N THR A 425 -11.23 -8.08 -18.90
CA THR A 425 -11.80 -8.76 -20.08
C THR A 425 -12.86 -7.91 -20.79
N LEU A 426 -13.59 -7.05 -20.07
CA LEU A 426 -14.52 -6.10 -20.68
C LEU A 426 -13.74 -5.00 -21.41
N PHE A 427 -12.67 -4.49 -20.82
CA PHE A 427 -11.82 -3.49 -21.45
C PHE A 427 -11.09 -4.04 -22.67
N ASP A 428 -10.54 -5.26 -22.61
CA ASP A 428 -9.92 -5.93 -23.76
C ASP A 428 -10.86 -6.08 -24.97
N ARG A 429 -12.18 -6.08 -24.75
CA ARG A 429 -13.20 -6.22 -25.82
C ARG A 429 -13.64 -4.89 -26.43
N TYR A 430 -13.61 -3.80 -25.67
CA TYR A 430 -14.25 -2.54 -26.07
C TYR A 430 -13.31 -1.33 -26.11
N LEU A 431 -12.20 -1.40 -25.39
CA LEU A 431 -11.15 -0.40 -25.44
C LEU A 431 -10.06 -0.89 -26.39
N ASP A 432 -9.23 0.04 -26.84
CA ASP A 432 -8.01 -0.32 -27.56
C ASP A 432 -7.08 -1.12 -26.63
N PRO A 433 -6.47 -2.24 -27.08
CA PRO A 433 -5.59 -3.08 -26.26
C PRO A 433 -4.45 -2.34 -25.56
N GLU A 434 -4.03 -1.18 -26.10
CA GLU A 434 -3.03 -0.31 -25.47
C GLU A 434 -3.48 0.24 -24.10
N TRP A 435 -4.74 0.07 -23.67
CA TRP A 435 -5.19 0.48 -22.34
C TRP A 435 -4.34 -0.12 -21.21
N ARG A 436 -3.74 -1.31 -21.42
CA ARG A 436 -2.85 -1.98 -20.46
C ARG A 436 -1.44 -1.39 -20.39
N THR A 437 -1.00 -0.70 -21.44
CA THR A 437 0.38 -0.21 -21.58
C THR A 437 0.45 1.31 -21.70
N GLN A 438 -0.66 2.00 -21.95
CA GLN A 438 -0.78 3.45 -22.07
C GLN A 438 -1.93 3.97 -21.18
N GLU A 439 -1.99 3.48 -19.94
CA GLU A 439 -3.04 3.73 -18.96
C GLU A 439 -3.40 5.22 -18.77
N ASN A 440 -2.44 6.12 -18.99
CA ASN A 440 -2.59 7.56 -18.82
C ASN A 440 -3.07 8.31 -20.07
N ASN A 441 -3.36 7.63 -21.18
CA ASN A 441 -3.88 8.22 -22.40
C ASN A 441 -5.41 8.39 -22.33
N PRO A 442 -5.95 9.64 -22.25
CA PRO A 442 -7.39 9.86 -22.11
C PRO A 442 -8.23 9.37 -23.31
N ALA A 443 -7.63 9.24 -24.50
CA ALA A 443 -8.32 8.82 -25.71
C ALA A 443 -8.80 7.37 -25.62
N LEU A 444 -7.99 6.48 -25.02
CA LEU A 444 -8.32 5.06 -24.84
C LEU A 444 -9.58 4.89 -23.98
N TRP A 445 -9.68 5.68 -22.91
CA TRP A 445 -10.79 5.62 -21.98
C TRP A 445 -12.11 6.15 -22.55
N GLN A 446 -12.09 6.93 -23.64
CA GLN A 446 -13.32 7.31 -24.35
C GLN A 446 -14.08 6.10 -24.91
N GLY A 447 -13.38 4.99 -25.16
CA GLY A 447 -13.98 3.70 -25.54
C GLY A 447 -14.99 3.16 -24.52
N ALA A 448 -14.97 3.65 -23.26
CA ALA A 448 -15.95 3.29 -22.24
C ALA A 448 -17.42 3.56 -22.66
N ASP A 449 -17.66 4.55 -23.54
CA ASP A 449 -19.01 4.81 -24.06
C ASP A 449 -19.51 3.67 -24.96
N GLY A 450 -18.60 2.97 -25.63
CA GLY A 450 -18.90 1.82 -26.49
C GLY A 450 -19.26 0.54 -25.74
N ILE A 451 -18.98 0.46 -24.42
CA ILE A 451 -19.34 -0.69 -23.59
C ILE A 451 -20.87 -0.74 -23.43
N PRO A 452 -21.57 -1.82 -23.81
CA PRO A 452 -23.00 -1.94 -23.61
C PRO A 452 -23.38 -1.86 -22.12
N ASP A 453 -24.37 -1.02 -21.78
CA ASP A 453 -24.81 -0.80 -20.40
C ASP A 453 -25.14 -2.10 -19.66
N GLY A 454 -25.84 -3.03 -20.33
CA GLY A 454 -26.21 -4.31 -19.76
C GLY A 454 -25.03 -5.25 -19.53
N GLU A 455 -23.96 -5.16 -20.34
CA GLU A 455 -22.74 -5.94 -20.08
C GLU A 455 -21.96 -5.36 -18.91
N LEU A 456 -21.77 -4.04 -18.87
CA LEU A 456 -21.09 -3.36 -17.77
C LEU A 456 -21.78 -3.65 -16.43
N TRP A 457 -23.10 -3.51 -16.38
CA TRP A 457 -23.88 -3.71 -15.17
C TRP A 457 -23.86 -5.17 -14.68
N ARG A 458 -24.10 -6.15 -15.56
CA ARG A 458 -24.01 -7.58 -15.17
C ARG A 458 -22.61 -7.97 -14.70
N THR A 459 -21.58 -7.38 -15.32
CA THR A 459 -20.19 -7.61 -14.91
C THR A 459 -19.97 -7.08 -13.49
N HIS A 460 -20.58 -5.95 -13.13
CA HIS A 460 -20.59 -5.38 -11.78
C HIS A 460 -21.36 -6.24 -10.77
N GLU A 461 -22.57 -6.67 -11.11
CA GLU A 461 -23.39 -7.53 -10.23
C GLU A 461 -22.66 -8.82 -9.83
N ARG A 462 -22.00 -9.49 -10.78
CA ARG A 462 -21.21 -10.69 -10.50
C ARG A 462 -20.08 -10.47 -9.49
N ARG A 463 -19.46 -9.28 -9.51
CA ARG A 463 -18.41 -8.94 -8.54
C ARG A 463 -18.99 -8.64 -7.17
N ARG A 464 -20.15 -7.98 -7.11
CA ARG A 464 -20.89 -7.75 -5.86
C ARG A 464 -21.37 -9.06 -5.24
N GLU A 465 -21.89 -9.99 -6.04
CA GLU A 465 -22.22 -11.37 -5.61
C GLU A 465 -21.01 -12.07 -4.97
N ARG A 466 -19.83 -11.98 -5.61
CA ARG A 466 -18.59 -12.56 -5.07
C ARG A 466 -18.14 -11.88 -3.78
N LEU A 467 -18.27 -10.56 -3.68
CA LEU A 467 -17.98 -9.82 -2.45
C LEU A 467 -18.90 -10.28 -1.31
N VAL A 468 -20.20 -10.43 -1.55
CA VAL A 468 -21.14 -10.95 -0.56
C VAL A 468 -20.76 -12.37 -0.13
N ALA A 469 -20.49 -13.27 -1.07
CA ALA A 469 -20.05 -14.63 -0.76
C ALA A 469 -18.75 -14.66 0.05
N PHE A 470 -17.77 -13.82 -0.31
CA PHE A 470 -16.52 -13.67 0.42
C PHE A 470 -16.76 -13.14 1.85
N ALA A 471 -17.58 -12.10 2.01
CA ALA A 471 -17.92 -11.53 3.30
C ALA A 471 -18.62 -12.54 4.21
N ARG A 472 -19.60 -13.31 3.69
CA ARG A 472 -20.27 -14.39 4.45
C ARG A 472 -19.28 -15.46 4.90
N LYS A 473 -18.42 -15.95 4.00
CA LYS A 473 -17.38 -16.94 4.32
C LYS A 473 -16.46 -16.44 5.44
N ARG A 474 -15.92 -15.22 5.29
CA ARG A 474 -15.05 -14.60 6.29
C ARG A 474 -15.77 -14.36 7.62
N LEU A 475 -17.02 -13.89 7.58
CA LEU A 475 -17.82 -13.70 8.80
C LEU A 475 -18.02 -15.02 9.54
N ARG A 476 -18.36 -16.10 8.83
CA ARG A 476 -18.51 -17.45 9.38
C ARG A 476 -17.22 -17.94 10.04
N GLU A 477 -16.06 -17.78 9.38
CA GLU A 477 -14.74 -18.14 9.93
C GLU A 477 -14.41 -17.35 11.21
N GLN A 478 -14.67 -16.04 11.20
CA GLN A 478 -14.44 -15.15 12.34
C GLN A 478 -15.31 -15.52 13.54
N LEU A 479 -16.61 -15.76 13.32
CA LEU A 479 -17.55 -16.16 14.37
C LEU A 479 -17.20 -17.53 14.95
N THR A 480 -16.86 -18.50 14.09
CA THR A 480 -16.42 -19.83 14.51
C THR A 480 -15.19 -19.74 15.41
N ARG A 481 -14.18 -18.94 15.02
CA ARG A 481 -12.96 -18.73 15.81
C ARG A 481 -13.24 -18.09 17.17
N ARG A 482 -14.24 -17.21 17.26
CA ARG A 482 -14.65 -16.58 18.53
C ARG A 482 -15.43 -17.52 19.45
N GLY A 483 -15.83 -18.71 18.98
CA GLY A 483 -16.58 -19.69 19.76
C GLY A 483 -18.02 -19.27 20.06
N VAL A 484 -18.66 -18.51 19.16
CA VAL A 484 -20.08 -18.15 19.29
C VAL A 484 -20.99 -19.35 19.01
N SER A 485 -22.29 -19.22 19.28
CA SER A 485 -23.22 -20.34 19.10
C SER A 485 -23.34 -20.77 17.63
N GLN A 486 -23.63 -22.05 17.38
CA GLN A 486 -23.80 -22.58 16.02
C GLN A 486 -24.88 -21.81 15.23
N THR A 487 -25.96 -21.39 15.90
CA THR A 487 -27.02 -20.57 15.31
C THR A 487 -26.53 -19.20 14.86
N GLU A 488 -25.65 -18.55 15.62
CA GLU A 488 -25.04 -17.28 15.21
C GLU A 488 -24.05 -17.47 14.05
N VAL A 489 -23.33 -18.59 14.01
CA VAL A 489 -22.46 -18.95 12.88
C VAL A 489 -23.29 -19.17 11.60
N GLU A 490 -24.44 -19.84 11.71
CA GLU A 490 -25.37 -20.07 10.58
C GLU A 490 -26.04 -18.78 10.11
N ALA A 491 -26.34 -17.85 11.03
CA ALA A 491 -26.86 -16.53 10.66
C ALA A 491 -25.90 -15.70 9.77
N ALA A 492 -24.61 -16.02 9.76
CA ALA A 492 -23.65 -15.40 8.84
C ALA A 492 -23.97 -15.68 7.36
N ASP A 493 -24.60 -16.83 7.07
CA ASP A 493 -24.97 -17.20 5.70
C ASP A 493 -26.16 -16.37 5.18
N GLU A 494 -26.90 -15.71 6.08
CA GLU A 494 -28.01 -14.80 5.80
C GLU A 494 -27.59 -13.31 5.77
N ALA A 495 -26.33 -13.01 6.07
CA ALA A 495 -25.84 -11.63 6.09
C ALA A 495 -25.63 -11.10 4.65
N LEU A 496 -26.01 -9.84 4.42
CA LEU A 496 -25.92 -9.13 3.13
C LEU A 496 -26.78 -9.77 2.03
N ASN A 497 -27.14 -9.00 1.00
CA ASN A 497 -27.83 -9.48 -0.20
C ASN A 497 -27.09 -8.94 -1.45
N PRO A 498 -26.79 -9.80 -2.45
CA PRO A 498 -26.18 -9.38 -3.71
C PRO A 498 -26.95 -8.35 -4.53
N ASP A 499 -28.26 -8.20 -4.33
CA ASP A 499 -29.09 -7.23 -5.06
C ASP A 499 -29.17 -5.86 -4.35
N THR A 500 -28.66 -5.77 -3.12
CA THR A 500 -28.72 -4.57 -2.29
C THR A 500 -27.54 -3.63 -2.56
N LEU A 501 -27.82 -2.32 -2.60
CA LEU A 501 -26.81 -1.26 -2.63
C LEU A 501 -25.77 -1.44 -1.52
N THR A 502 -24.53 -1.72 -1.91
CA THR A 502 -23.41 -2.05 -1.02
C THR A 502 -22.43 -0.90 -0.89
N ILE A 503 -22.31 -0.35 0.32
CA ILE A 503 -21.35 0.69 0.68
C ILE A 503 -20.13 0.07 1.35
N GLY A 504 -18.94 0.33 0.82
CA GLY A 504 -17.68 -0.07 1.42
C GLY A 504 -17.04 1.05 2.22
N PHE A 505 -16.51 0.71 3.40
CA PHE A 505 -15.59 1.55 4.16
C PHE A 505 -14.40 0.71 4.62
N ALA A 506 -13.22 0.91 4.01
CA ALA A 506 -12.02 0.28 4.54
C ALA A 506 -10.76 1.14 4.52
N ARG A 507 -10.13 1.24 5.69
CA ARG A 507 -8.94 2.07 5.94
C ARG A 507 -8.38 1.80 7.33
N ARG A 508 -7.22 2.39 7.64
CA ARG A 508 -6.75 2.50 9.02
C ARG A 508 -7.82 3.21 9.86
N PHE A 509 -8.16 2.66 11.01
CA PHE A 509 -9.00 3.31 12.00
C PHE A 509 -8.18 4.34 12.78
N ALA A 510 -8.63 5.59 12.75
CA ALA A 510 -8.09 6.74 13.46
C ALA A 510 -9.20 7.80 13.59
N THR A 511 -9.14 8.65 14.61
CA THR A 511 -10.18 9.67 14.90
C THR A 511 -10.51 10.59 13.75
N TYR A 512 -9.50 11.08 13.02
CA TYR A 512 -9.74 11.97 11.89
C TYR A 512 -10.41 11.29 10.69
N LYS A 513 -10.41 9.95 10.60
CA LYS A 513 -11.05 9.20 9.49
C LYS A 513 -12.57 9.05 9.66
N ARG A 514 -13.07 9.26 10.89
CA ARG A 514 -14.50 9.27 11.27
C ARG A 514 -15.33 8.12 10.72
N ALA A 515 -14.85 6.90 10.96
CA ALA A 515 -15.56 5.67 10.57
C ALA A 515 -16.97 5.56 11.16
N THR A 516 -17.21 6.23 12.30
CA THR A 516 -18.49 6.20 13.01
C THR A 516 -19.41 7.39 12.68
N LEU A 517 -19.06 8.24 11.71
CA LEU A 517 -19.87 9.41 11.34
C LEU A 517 -21.32 9.04 10.96
N LEU A 518 -21.52 7.88 10.33
CA LEU A 518 -22.84 7.35 10.00
C LEU A 518 -23.67 7.02 11.24
N PHE A 519 -23.07 6.52 12.34
CA PHE A 519 -23.83 6.11 13.52
C PHE A 519 -24.38 7.27 14.34
N ARG A 520 -23.94 8.51 14.06
CA ARG A 520 -24.42 9.71 14.74
C ARG A 520 -25.94 9.90 14.68
N ASP A 521 -26.57 9.46 13.58
CA ASP A 521 -28.04 9.39 13.46
C ASP A 521 -28.47 7.94 13.23
N THR A 522 -28.38 7.14 14.29
CA THR A 522 -28.69 5.71 14.24
C THR A 522 -30.14 5.46 13.79
N ALA A 523 -31.08 6.35 14.12
CA ALA A 523 -32.48 6.20 13.75
C ALA A 523 -32.66 6.30 12.22
N ARG A 524 -32.01 7.27 11.56
CA ARG A 524 -31.99 7.34 10.09
C ARG A 524 -31.25 6.16 9.48
N LEU A 525 -30.13 5.75 10.07
CA LEU A 525 -29.37 4.59 9.59
C LEU A 525 -30.24 3.32 9.56
N VAL A 526 -30.90 3.01 10.68
CA VAL A 526 -31.79 1.82 10.80
C VAL A 526 -32.89 1.88 9.75
N LYS A 527 -33.48 3.06 9.51
CA LYS A 527 -34.51 3.23 8.49
C LYS A 527 -33.97 2.93 7.08
N LEU A 528 -32.79 3.43 6.73
CA LEU A 528 -32.18 3.19 5.41
C LEU A 528 -31.81 1.73 5.19
N LEU A 529 -31.24 1.07 6.21
CA LEU A 529 -30.76 -0.31 6.10
C LEU A 529 -31.89 -1.35 6.10
N ASN A 530 -33.09 -0.99 6.57
CA ASN A 530 -34.28 -1.85 6.64
C ASN A 530 -35.40 -1.42 5.67
N ASP A 531 -35.13 -0.52 4.73
CA ASP A 531 -36.10 -0.17 3.69
C ASP A 531 -36.35 -1.37 2.77
N SER A 532 -37.60 -1.83 2.67
CA SER A 532 -37.96 -3.02 1.88
C SER A 532 -37.94 -2.78 0.37
N GLU A 533 -38.06 -1.53 -0.07
CA GLU A 533 -38.06 -1.18 -1.49
C GLU A 533 -36.66 -0.77 -1.97
N ARG A 534 -35.90 -0.09 -1.10
CA ARG A 534 -34.58 0.47 -1.42
C ARG A 534 -33.56 0.14 -0.32
N PRO A 535 -33.27 -1.15 -0.08
CA PRO A 535 -32.40 -1.56 1.01
C PRO A 535 -30.98 -1.02 0.84
N VAL A 536 -30.22 -0.90 1.92
CA VAL A 536 -28.81 -0.54 1.89
C VAL A 536 -28.04 -1.47 2.81
N GLN A 537 -26.80 -1.78 2.47
CA GLN A 537 -25.88 -2.56 3.31
C GLN A 537 -24.48 -1.95 3.33
N ILE A 538 -23.74 -2.21 4.39
CA ILE A 538 -22.43 -1.60 4.65
C ILE A 538 -21.42 -2.67 5.06
N ILE A 539 -20.26 -2.65 4.41
CA ILE A 539 -19.13 -3.51 4.77
C ILE A 539 -17.98 -2.63 5.26
N PHE A 540 -17.62 -2.82 6.54
CA PHE A 540 -16.46 -2.21 7.17
C PHE A 540 -15.27 -3.16 7.17
N ALA A 541 -14.06 -2.63 6.98
CA ALA A 541 -12.83 -3.36 7.23
C ALA A 541 -11.70 -2.41 7.61
N GLY A 542 -10.73 -2.87 8.38
CA GLY A 542 -9.57 -2.05 8.71
C GLY A 542 -8.93 -2.39 10.05
N LYS A 543 -7.76 -1.81 10.28
CA LYS A 543 -6.95 -2.02 11.49
C LYS A 543 -6.76 -0.70 12.22
N ALA A 544 -6.81 -0.71 13.54
CA ALA A 544 -6.31 0.38 14.38
C ALA A 544 -4.84 0.12 14.70
N HIS A 545 -4.04 1.18 14.91
CA HIS A 545 -2.68 0.98 15.41
C HIS A 545 -2.73 0.33 16.81
N PRO A 546 -1.78 -0.54 17.21
CA PRO A 546 -1.89 -1.28 18.47
C PRO A 546 -1.98 -0.39 19.72
N HIS A 547 -1.39 0.80 19.64
CA HIS A 547 -1.40 1.83 20.69
C HIS A 547 -2.49 2.91 20.50
N ASP A 548 -3.38 2.77 19.51
CA ASP A 548 -4.45 3.72 19.22
C ASP A 548 -5.78 3.20 19.79
N GLU A 549 -5.97 3.48 21.09
CA GLU A 549 -7.14 3.02 21.85
C GLU A 549 -8.45 3.58 21.30
N GLU A 550 -8.46 4.82 20.81
CA GLU A 550 -9.64 5.45 20.20
C GLU A 550 -9.99 4.76 18.88
N GLY A 551 -9.00 4.45 18.04
CA GLY A 551 -9.19 3.66 16.83
C GLY A 551 -9.76 2.27 17.11
N LYS A 552 -9.29 1.59 18.17
CA LYS A 552 -9.83 0.30 18.61
C LYS A 552 -11.26 0.42 19.15
N ALA A 553 -11.57 1.51 19.85
CA ALA A 553 -12.91 1.80 20.34
C ALA A 553 -13.92 1.95 19.19
N PHE A 554 -13.57 2.63 18.09
CA PHE A 554 -14.45 2.71 16.92
C PHE A 554 -14.72 1.36 16.27
N ILE A 555 -13.71 0.49 16.17
CA ILE A 555 -13.89 -0.88 15.67
C ILE A 555 -14.90 -1.62 16.55
N ARG A 556 -14.71 -1.54 17.87
CA ARG A 556 -15.61 -2.16 18.85
C ARG A 556 -17.05 -1.64 18.72
N GLU A 557 -17.22 -0.32 18.61
CA GLU A 557 -18.53 0.32 18.40
C GLU A 557 -19.23 -0.21 17.15
N ILE A 558 -18.53 -0.24 16.01
CA ILE A 558 -19.08 -0.76 14.74
C ILE A 558 -19.50 -2.23 14.89
N VAL A 559 -18.68 -3.04 15.55
CA VAL A 559 -18.97 -4.46 15.75
C VAL A 559 -20.16 -4.67 16.68
N HIS A 560 -20.33 -3.83 17.70
CA HIS A 560 -21.52 -3.85 18.57
C HIS A 560 -22.77 -3.46 17.78
N MET A 561 -22.70 -2.39 16.99
CA MET A 561 -23.79 -1.96 16.11
C MET A 561 -24.18 -3.07 15.12
N ALA A 562 -23.20 -3.68 14.46
CA ALA A 562 -23.39 -4.78 13.52
C ALA A 562 -23.97 -6.06 14.15
N ARG A 563 -24.04 -6.18 15.48
CA ARG A 563 -24.68 -7.32 16.16
C ARG A 563 -26.12 -7.05 16.56
N THR A 564 -26.59 -5.81 16.47
CA THR A 564 -27.96 -5.47 16.85
C THR A 564 -28.97 -6.14 15.90
N PRO A 565 -30.13 -6.63 16.39
CA PRO A 565 -31.09 -7.36 15.56
C PRO A 565 -31.50 -6.63 14.28
N ASP A 566 -31.67 -5.30 14.36
CA ASP A 566 -32.10 -4.47 13.24
C ASP A 566 -30.99 -4.20 12.20
N LEU A 567 -29.72 -4.49 12.52
CA LEU A 567 -28.57 -4.17 11.66
C LEU A 567 -27.73 -5.39 11.26
N ARG A 568 -27.87 -6.52 11.94
CA ARG A 568 -27.00 -7.70 11.78
C ARG A 568 -27.00 -8.33 10.39
N HIS A 569 -28.04 -8.09 9.60
CA HIS A 569 -28.13 -8.58 8.23
C HIS A 569 -27.57 -7.57 7.21
N SER A 570 -27.42 -6.30 7.59
CA SER A 570 -27.04 -5.22 6.67
C SER A 570 -25.67 -4.61 6.96
N ILE A 571 -25.05 -4.88 8.12
CA ILE A 571 -23.71 -4.40 8.45
C ILE A 571 -22.78 -5.57 8.74
N VAL A 572 -21.64 -5.61 8.05
CA VAL A 572 -20.57 -6.60 8.29
C VAL A 572 -19.25 -5.91 8.56
N PHE A 573 -18.51 -6.39 9.56
CA PHE A 573 -17.10 -6.02 9.79
C PHE A 573 -16.20 -7.20 9.39
N LEU A 574 -15.30 -6.98 8.44
CA LEU A 574 -14.29 -7.94 8.00
C LEU A 574 -12.96 -7.68 8.74
N GLU A 575 -12.50 -8.69 9.46
CA GLU A 575 -11.23 -8.68 10.19
C GLU A 575 -10.04 -8.80 9.23
N ASN A 576 -8.89 -8.32 9.71
CA ASN A 576 -7.60 -8.46 9.06
C ASN A 576 -7.55 -7.89 7.64
N TYR A 577 -8.02 -6.65 7.48
CA TYR A 577 -7.93 -5.93 6.21
C TYR A 577 -6.49 -5.91 5.66
N ASP A 578 -6.32 -6.51 4.49
CA ASP A 578 -5.07 -6.62 3.74
C ASP A 578 -5.34 -6.53 2.22
N MET A 579 -4.37 -6.87 1.37
CA MET A 579 -4.54 -6.79 -0.08
C MET A 579 -5.62 -7.74 -0.62
N GLN A 580 -5.82 -8.93 -0.04
CA GLN A 580 -6.88 -9.84 -0.48
C GLN A 580 -8.26 -9.24 -0.16
N VAL A 581 -8.48 -8.82 1.09
CA VAL A 581 -9.76 -8.20 1.50
C VAL A 581 -10.01 -6.92 0.70
N ALA A 582 -8.96 -6.12 0.47
CA ALA A 582 -9.04 -4.91 -0.35
C ALA A 582 -9.48 -5.22 -1.78
N ARG A 583 -8.94 -6.25 -2.45
CA ARG A 583 -9.35 -6.62 -3.81
C ARG A 583 -10.83 -6.96 -3.87
N TYR A 584 -11.34 -7.82 -2.98
CA TYR A 584 -12.78 -8.14 -2.97
C TYR A 584 -13.66 -6.91 -2.75
N LEU A 585 -13.26 -6.02 -1.83
CA LEU A 585 -14.01 -4.79 -1.56
C LEU A 585 -14.02 -3.85 -2.77
N VAL A 586 -12.84 -3.40 -3.24
CA VAL A 586 -12.76 -2.39 -4.30
C VAL A 586 -13.30 -2.88 -5.64
N GLN A 587 -13.37 -4.20 -5.84
CA GLN A 587 -13.93 -4.81 -7.05
C GLN A 587 -15.45 -4.98 -7.00
N GLY A 588 -16.05 -5.09 -5.79
CA GLY A 588 -17.43 -5.51 -5.62
C GLY A 588 -18.39 -4.48 -5.00
N VAL A 589 -17.90 -3.40 -4.37
CA VAL A 589 -18.79 -2.39 -3.79
C VAL A 589 -19.41 -1.49 -4.85
N ASP A 590 -20.60 -0.97 -4.57
CA ASP A 590 -21.24 0.03 -5.42
C ASP A 590 -20.71 1.44 -5.08
N VAL A 591 -20.60 1.76 -3.78
CA VAL A 591 -20.10 3.04 -3.27
C VAL A 591 -18.93 2.84 -2.34
N TRP A 592 -17.84 3.57 -2.58
CA TRP A 592 -16.72 3.68 -1.67
C TRP A 592 -16.82 4.96 -0.84
N LEU A 593 -17.03 4.80 0.47
CA LEU A 593 -17.28 5.90 1.39
C LEU A 593 -15.99 6.35 2.09
N ASN A 594 -15.73 7.66 2.08
CA ASN A 594 -14.65 8.26 2.85
C ASN A 594 -15.13 9.51 3.60
N THR A 595 -14.91 9.53 4.91
CA THR A 595 -15.36 10.63 5.78
C THR A 595 -14.22 11.29 6.56
N PRO A 596 -13.01 11.52 5.97
CA PRO A 596 -11.93 12.16 6.71
C PRO A 596 -12.26 13.60 7.10
N ARG A 597 -11.70 14.10 8.19
CA ARG A 597 -11.73 15.53 8.52
C ARG A 597 -10.82 16.28 7.56
N ARG A 598 -11.36 17.24 6.79
CA ARG A 598 -10.56 18.16 5.97
C ARG A 598 -9.68 19.07 6.86
N PRO A 599 -8.40 19.35 6.54
CA PRO A 599 -7.58 18.80 5.44
C PRO A 599 -6.60 17.69 5.91
N LYS A 600 -7.05 16.73 6.72
CA LYS A 600 -6.18 15.73 7.38
C LYS A 600 -5.89 14.50 6.52
N GLU A 601 -6.50 14.35 5.35
CA GLU A 601 -6.15 13.33 4.35
C GLU A 601 -5.14 13.87 3.33
N ALA A 602 -3.95 13.26 3.24
CA ALA A 602 -2.93 13.68 2.27
C ALA A 602 -3.33 13.39 0.81
N SER A 603 -3.94 12.23 0.59
CA SER A 603 -4.31 11.73 -0.73
C SER A 603 -5.46 10.73 -0.55
N GLY A 604 -5.23 9.43 -0.77
CA GLY A 604 -6.20 8.36 -0.49
C GLY A 604 -6.35 7.40 -1.67
N THR A 605 -5.38 6.50 -1.84
CA THR A 605 -5.33 5.61 -3.01
C THR A 605 -6.47 4.58 -3.06
N SER A 606 -7.17 4.31 -1.96
CA SER A 606 -8.25 3.30 -1.96
C SER A 606 -9.44 3.68 -2.84
N GLY A 607 -9.83 4.96 -2.88
CA GLY A 607 -10.91 5.42 -3.75
C GLY A 607 -10.56 5.41 -5.24
N MET A 608 -9.26 5.55 -5.56
CA MET A 608 -8.75 5.45 -6.92
C MET A 608 -8.92 4.02 -7.49
N LYS A 609 -8.79 2.98 -6.67
CA LYS A 609 -8.91 1.56 -7.09
C LYS A 609 -10.31 1.20 -7.58
N VAL A 610 -11.32 1.85 -7.00
CA VAL A 610 -12.74 1.53 -7.23
C VAL A 610 -13.19 1.99 -8.62
N ILE A 611 -12.55 3.04 -9.15
CA ILE A 611 -12.84 3.62 -10.48
C ILE A 611 -12.79 2.55 -11.57
N TYR A 612 -11.70 1.78 -11.62
CA TYR A 612 -11.47 0.76 -12.65
C TYR A 612 -12.41 -0.46 -12.53
N ASN A 613 -13.11 -0.59 -11.42
CA ASN A 613 -14.02 -1.69 -11.14
C ASN A 613 -15.51 -1.33 -11.27
N GLY A 614 -15.81 -0.08 -11.64
CA GLY A 614 -17.17 0.39 -11.86
C GLY A 614 -17.94 0.77 -10.59
N GLY A 615 -17.25 0.91 -9.46
CA GLY A 615 -17.82 1.53 -8.26
C GLY A 615 -17.69 3.06 -8.30
N LEU A 616 -18.46 3.74 -7.48
CA LEU A 616 -18.48 5.20 -7.37
C LEU A 616 -17.99 5.67 -6.00
N ASN A 617 -17.45 6.89 -5.93
CA ASN A 617 -16.95 7.44 -4.67
C ASN A 617 -17.96 8.42 -4.06
N CYS A 618 -18.12 8.35 -2.74
CA CYS A 618 -18.79 9.37 -1.93
C CYS A 618 -17.80 9.80 -0.84
N SER A 619 -17.33 11.03 -0.90
CA SER A 619 -16.29 11.48 0.01
C SER A 619 -16.41 12.95 0.38
N ILE A 620 -15.88 13.30 1.55
CA ILE A 620 -15.51 14.68 1.87
C ILE A 620 -14.53 15.18 0.81
N LEU A 621 -14.62 16.45 0.41
CA LEU A 621 -13.63 17.12 -0.42
C LEU A 621 -12.35 17.28 0.39
N ASP A 622 -11.48 16.27 0.38
CA ASP A 622 -10.18 16.25 1.04
C ASP A 622 -9.28 15.24 0.31
N GLY A 623 -7.96 15.37 0.52
CA GLY A 623 -6.96 14.51 -0.12
C GLY A 623 -7.14 14.46 -1.64
N TRP A 624 -7.24 13.25 -2.19
CA TRP A 624 -7.37 13.03 -3.63
C TRP A 624 -8.74 13.46 -4.21
N TRP A 625 -9.80 13.48 -3.39
CA TRP A 625 -11.15 13.74 -3.89
C TRP A 625 -11.39 15.23 -4.17
N ASP A 626 -10.65 16.12 -3.49
CA ASP A 626 -10.73 17.57 -3.70
C ASP A 626 -10.40 17.97 -5.15
N GLU A 627 -9.43 17.30 -5.76
CA GLU A 627 -9.03 17.53 -7.17
C GLU A 627 -9.74 16.60 -8.17
N ALA A 628 -10.30 15.48 -7.72
CA ALA A 628 -10.98 14.50 -8.57
C ALA A 628 -12.46 14.83 -8.80
N TYR A 629 -13.13 15.49 -7.85
CA TYR A 629 -14.57 15.52 -7.78
C TYR A 629 -15.22 16.35 -8.89
N SER A 630 -16.22 15.76 -9.51
CA SER A 630 -17.29 16.47 -10.20
C SER A 630 -18.63 15.76 -9.97
N PRO A 631 -19.78 16.44 -10.12
CA PRO A 631 -21.10 15.80 -9.97
C PRO A 631 -21.33 14.62 -10.94
N GLN A 632 -20.56 14.53 -12.02
CA GLN A 632 -20.70 13.46 -13.01
C GLN A 632 -20.03 12.14 -12.59
N VAL A 633 -19.10 12.16 -11.63
CA VAL A 633 -18.21 11.01 -11.35
C VAL A 633 -18.35 10.43 -9.94
N GLY A 634 -19.17 11.05 -9.09
CA GLY A 634 -19.43 10.60 -7.73
C GLY A 634 -20.19 11.64 -6.94
N TRP A 635 -19.96 11.68 -5.62
CA TRP A 635 -20.61 12.62 -4.70
C TRP A 635 -19.62 13.22 -3.70
N ALA A 636 -19.89 14.49 -3.35
CA ALA A 636 -19.21 15.20 -2.28
C ALA A 636 -20.09 15.24 -1.02
N ILE A 637 -19.46 15.10 0.15
CA ILE A 637 -20.08 15.36 1.44
C ILE A 637 -19.69 16.79 1.84
N GLY A 638 -20.66 17.70 1.90
CA GLY A 638 -20.40 19.13 2.10
C GLY A 638 -19.85 19.82 0.85
N ASN A 639 -19.35 21.04 1.02
CA ASN A 639 -18.83 21.90 -0.05
C ASN A 639 -17.35 22.29 0.15
N GLY A 640 -16.61 21.54 0.98
CA GLY A 640 -15.20 21.81 1.27
C GLY A 640 -15.00 22.85 2.36
N GLU A 641 -15.91 22.91 3.32
CA GLU A 641 -15.87 23.83 4.44
C GLU A 641 -14.64 23.56 5.33
N GLU A 642 -13.99 24.63 5.79
CA GLU A 642 -12.89 24.56 6.75
C GLU A 642 -13.39 24.93 8.15
N TYR A 643 -13.08 24.08 9.13
CA TYR A 643 -13.48 24.23 10.52
C TYR A 643 -12.25 24.44 11.39
N ARG A 644 -12.38 25.25 12.44
CA ARG A 644 -11.31 25.37 13.46
C ARG A 644 -11.27 24.07 14.28
N ASP A 645 -10.10 23.75 14.85
CA ASP A 645 -9.91 22.52 15.63
C ASP A 645 -10.90 22.36 16.79
N ASN A 646 -11.34 23.46 17.41
CA ASN A 646 -12.31 23.45 18.51
C ASN A 646 -13.77 23.27 18.05
N GLN A 647 -14.04 23.16 16.74
CA GLN A 647 -15.37 22.99 16.15
C GLN A 647 -15.61 21.57 15.64
N GLY A 648 -14.79 20.59 16.05
CA GLY A 648 -14.87 19.22 15.53
C GLY A 648 -16.25 18.54 15.69
N GLU A 649 -16.95 18.80 16.79
CA GLU A 649 -18.31 18.26 17.03
C GLU A 649 -19.37 18.93 16.14
N GLN A 650 -19.27 20.24 15.94
CA GLN A 650 -20.13 20.98 15.02
C GLN A 650 -19.93 20.50 13.58
N GLN A 651 -18.67 20.29 13.18
CA GLN A 651 -18.32 19.71 11.88
C GLN A 651 -18.99 18.35 11.70
N ASP A 652 -18.84 17.45 12.68
CA ASP A 652 -19.40 16.11 12.59
C ASP A 652 -20.93 16.11 12.50
N GLN A 653 -21.60 17.02 13.22
CA GLN A 653 -23.05 17.18 13.11
C GLN A 653 -23.47 17.63 11.71
N ILE A 654 -22.83 18.67 11.16
CA ILE A 654 -23.17 19.22 9.83
C ILE A 654 -22.88 18.20 8.73
N GLU A 655 -21.70 17.60 8.74
CA GLU A 655 -21.27 16.69 7.68
C GLU A 655 -21.97 15.32 7.78
N SER A 656 -22.39 14.88 8.98
CA SER A 656 -23.30 13.73 9.10
C SER A 656 -24.63 14.01 8.40
N GLN A 657 -25.23 15.19 8.61
CA GLN A 657 -26.47 15.56 7.92
C GLN A 657 -26.29 15.67 6.41
N ALA A 658 -25.16 16.25 5.95
CA ALA A 658 -24.82 16.30 4.54
C ALA A 658 -24.69 14.89 3.92
N LEU A 659 -24.01 13.98 4.60
CA LEU A 659 -23.87 12.58 4.18
C LEU A 659 -25.24 11.91 4.03
N TYR A 660 -26.13 12.04 5.02
CA TYR A 660 -27.47 11.48 4.92
C TYR A 660 -28.30 12.09 3.79
N ASN A 661 -28.20 13.41 3.57
CA ASN A 661 -28.92 14.05 2.46
C ASN A 661 -28.46 13.50 1.11
N VAL A 662 -27.16 13.33 0.91
CA VAL A 662 -26.60 12.74 -0.32
C VAL A 662 -27.05 11.29 -0.49
N LEU A 663 -27.07 10.50 0.59
CA LEU A 663 -27.54 9.12 0.56
C LEU A 663 -29.03 9.03 0.17
N GLU A 664 -29.88 9.77 0.87
CA GLU A 664 -31.34 9.69 0.76
C GLU A 664 -31.89 10.33 -0.52
N GLN A 665 -31.30 11.43 -0.99
CA GLN A 665 -31.83 12.20 -2.11
C GLN A 665 -31.20 11.83 -3.45
N ASP A 666 -29.97 11.31 -3.44
CA ASP A 666 -29.17 11.13 -4.65
C ASP A 666 -28.72 9.68 -4.83
N ILE A 667 -27.89 9.14 -3.92
CA ILE A 667 -27.25 7.83 -4.11
C ILE A 667 -28.29 6.69 -4.15
N ILE A 668 -29.13 6.58 -3.12
CA ILE A 668 -30.10 5.49 -2.99
C ILE A 668 -31.14 5.58 -4.11
N PRO A 669 -31.78 6.74 -4.39
CA PRO A 669 -32.71 6.85 -5.51
C PRO A 669 -32.07 6.50 -6.86
N LEU A 670 -30.84 6.97 -7.15
CA LEU A 670 -30.18 6.71 -8.44
C LEU A 670 -29.86 5.22 -8.64
N PHE A 671 -29.48 4.51 -7.57
CA PHE A 671 -29.21 3.07 -7.66
C PHE A 671 -30.47 2.26 -7.93
N TYR A 672 -31.61 2.65 -7.36
CA TYR A 672 -32.88 1.93 -7.49
C TYR A 672 -33.80 2.46 -8.60
N ASP A 673 -33.43 3.56 -9.27
CA ASP A 673 -34.09 4.02 -10.49
C ASP A 673 -33.75 3.09 -11.66
N ARG A 674 -34.64 2.12 -11.93
CA ARG A 674 -34.45 1.07 -12.92
C ARG A 674 -35.43 1.23 -14.08
N GLY A 675 -34.90 1.15 -15.30
CA GLY A 675 -35.71 1.08 -16.52
C GLY A 675 -36.48 -0.24 -16.66
N ARG A 676 -37.23 -0.39 -17.76
CA ARG A 676 -37.96 -1.64 -18.08
C ARG A 676 -37.05 -2.86 -18.28
N ASP A 677 -35.78 -2.62 -18.57
CA ASP A 677 -34.71 -3.61 -18.71
C ASP A 677 -33.95 -3.85 -17.39
N SER A 678 -34.44 -3.30 -16.27
CA SER A 678 -33.87 -3.38 -14.93
C SER A 678 -32.46 -2.75 -14.79
N LEU A 679 -32.06 -1.88 -15.73
CA LEU A 679 -30.75 -1.21 -15.69
C LEU A 679 -30.82 0.16 -15.01
N PRO A 680 -29.84 0.53 -14.15
CA PRO A 680 -29.76 1.84 -13.52
C PRO A 680 -28.96 2.80 -14.42
N ARG A 681 -29.62 3.34 -15.45
CA ARG A 681 -28.92 4.11 -16.51
C ARG A 681 -28.17 5.34 -15.99
N GLY A 682 -28.76 6.06 -15.04
CA GLY A 682 -28.09 7.20 -14.39
C GLY A 682 -26.83 6.78 -13.63
N TRP A 683 -26.86 5.65 -12.94
CA TRP A 683 -25.69 5.08 -12.27
C TRP A 683 -24.59 4.67 -13.26
N ILE A 684 -24.97 3.91 -14.29
CA ILE A 684 -24.05 3.45 -15.35
C ILE A 684 -23.40 4.65 -16.04
N SER A 685 -24.16 5.72 -16.29
CA SER A 685 -23.62 6.95 -16.88
C SER A 685 -22.54 7.59 -16.00
N LYS A 686 -22.72 7.61 -14.67
CA LYS A 686 -21.68 8.10 -13.75
C LYS A 686 -20.44 7.20 -13.76
N VAL A 687 -20.63 5.88 -13.81
CA VAL A 687 -19.52 4.92 -13.91
C VAL A 687 -18.70 5.17 -15.18
N LYS A 688 -19.35 5.27 -16.34
CA LYS A 688 -18.69 5.58 -17.61
C LYS A 688 -17.99 6.94 -17.58
N ALA A 689 -18.60 7.95 -16.97
CA ALA A 689 -17.96 9.25 -16.79
C ALA A 689 -16.69 9.13 -15.95
N GLY A 690 -16.73 8.41 -14.83
CA GLY A 690 -15.57 8.16 -13.97
C GLY A 690 -14.43 7.44 -14.71
N LEU A 691 -14.75 6.42 -15.53
CA LEU A 691 -13.75 5.76 -16.38
C LEU A 691 -13.11 6.75 -17.37
N LYS A 692 -13.89 7.61 -18.02
CA LYS A 692 -13.38 8.56 -19.02
C LYS A 692 -12.50 9.66 -18.43
N THR A 693 -12.85 10.16 -17.25
CA THR A 693 -12.21 11.37 -16.69
C THR A 693 -11.19 11.06 -15.61
N LEU A 694 -11.41 10.03 -14.80
CA LEU A 694 -10.57 9.75 -13.63
C LEU A 694 -9.51 8.66 -13.89
N ALA A 695 -9.85 7.63 -14.67
CA ALA A 695 -8.93 6.54 -14.99
C ALA A 695 -7.60 6.98 -15.66
N PRO A 696 -7.58 7.92 -16.63
CA PRO A 696 -6.30 8.36 -17.21
C PRO A 696 -5.42 9.13 -16.22
N PHE A 697 -5.98 9.65 -15.12
CA PHE A 697 -5.23 10.46 -14.16
C PHE A 697 -4.77 9.65 -12.94
N PHE A 698 -5.64 8.83 -12.34
CA PHE A 698 -5.34 8.13 -11.08
C PHE A 698 -4.69 6.76 -11.28
N ASN A 699 -3.58 6.72 -12.02
CA ASN A 699 -2.75 5.54 -12.21
C ASN A 699 -1.28 5.83 -11.84
N THR A 700 -0.56 4.82 -11.36
CA THR A 700 0.86 4.97 -11.00
C THR A 700 1.77 5.11 -12.21
N ARG A 701 1.33 4.72 -13.43
CA ARG A 701 2.09 4.97 -14.65
C ARG A 701 2.36 6.48 -14.82
N ARG A 702 1.31 7.30 -14.81
CA ARG A 702 1.39 8.78 -14.86
C ARG A 702 2.25 9.32 -13.72
N MET A 703 1.99 8.86 -12.50
CA MET A 703 2.74 9.29 -11.32
C MET A 703 4.25 9.03 -11.44
N VAL A 704 4.66 7.83 -11.86
CA VAL A 704 6.07 7.47 -11.99
C VAL A 704 6.73 8.18 -13.17
N GLN A 705 6.00 8.43 -14.26
CA GLN A 705 6.48 9.28 -15.36
C GLN A 705 6.72 10.71 -14.87
N GLU A 706 5.79 11.32 -14.13
CA GLU A 706 5.97 12.65 -13.54
C GLU A 706 7.18 12.71 -12.61
N TYR A 707 7.39 11.67 -11.78
CA TYR A 707 8.62 11.57 -11.00
C TYR A 707 9.85 11.54 -11.92
N ALA A 708 9.92 10.65 -12.91
CA ALA A 708 11.09 10.50 -13.77
C ALA A 708 11.40 11.73 -14.66
N GLU A 709 10.38 12.53 -14.99
CA GLU A 709 10.52 13.72 -15.83
C GLU A 709 10.83 14.99 -15.04
N GLN A 710 10.28 15.12 -13.82
CA GLN A 710 10.35 16.35 -13.02
C GLN A 710 11.37 16.28 -11.88
N TYR A 711 11.76 15.07 -11.45
CA TYR A 711 12.62 14.80 -10.29
C TYR A 711 13.74 13.81 -10.66
#